data_AF-A0A3S0VXF6-F1
#
_entry.id   AF-A0A3S0VXF6-F1
#
_cell.length_a   1.000
_cell.length_b   1.000
_cell.length_c   1.000
_cell.angle_alpha   90.00
_cell.angle_beta   90.00
_cell.angle_gamma   90.00
#
_symmetry.space_group_name_H-M   'P 1'
#
loop_
_entity.id
_entity.type
_entity.pdbx_description
1 polymer ?
#
loop_
_entity_poly.entity_id
_entity_poly.type
_entity_poly.pdbx_seq_one_letter_code
_entity_poly.pdbx_strand_id
1 'polypeptide(L)'
;MKRLQIHMLLAVVLVLIVSVLPEIQAKAAAEPVIRVKLKNYLGNKSEITVKPEVSYTTNLPGLTLEANQTYTLKVSSGDMVVLKGATEVGKAPEIQVEPEKGKGPLSINNRPYLGSFEFIIEDQKYVRPINSINLEDYLKGVVPAEMPALWNQEALKTQAVAARTYALSYSNGTPDDTQYKQVYWGYSWHDNSTRAVEATEGQILTYGGRSIGSGAVFSSSNGGKTESNTNAWDTKQLDYLQIKNDSNDPKTVWNFSIKKKQIDTSKLDMAKADTWWASTMEAEQTMEKLKTWIQANEMAYTDKEIKITAVPELSLKEVGSGGRVKKFSITIEFLTKEQGEAVPHSLETRDISAASLREIIGASVMKSYLVDPVSAASDTLTVSGKGYGHGVGLSQYGANNSAKSGKTYKEILAFYYENTALETAYQLAPEQPVPVEPTPAPVIPAPTPTPIPTPSPAMDATAPTIKETKTSYDSKTNQVKLSFAINENSKVTVQVNDQNGRVITTLVNGADKQAGSQSAVWNVSRVINGKYTFGLTAEDSSHNKSSASVPFTLAKPAPKDTTAPVINNTAASITKDTVSLKYQLNEASKVTIFVKDSKGKTVATLENNAKKDKGIRWASWNTSKAVNGKYTFEITAMDASNNKRTAKVAYTLAKPKPAVKVVKGTVIATTLNIRSTPSTSGRVVGSLKKNQVVTVLTKSSSWYKIQYGKGIGYVHANYLTNVR
;
A
#
# COMPACT_ATOMS: atom_id res chain seq x y z
N MET A 1 -26.19 -5.16 45.45
CA MET A 1 -27.53 -4.80 44.92
C MET A 1 -27.43 -3.46 44.20
N LYS A 2 -27.86 -3.43 42.92
CA LYS A 2 -28.41 -2.30 42.12
C LYS A 2 -27.58 -0.99 42.01
N ARG A 3 -26.92 -0.77 40.85
CA ARG A 3 -27.25 0.20 39.74
C ARG A 3 -27.27 1.68 40.19
N LEU A 4 -26.52 2.61 39.56
CA LEU A 4 -26.78 3.09 38.19
C LEU A 4 -25.59 3.87 37.55
N GLN A 5 -25.57 3.86 36.20
CA GLN A 5 -24.64 4.42 35.18
C GLN A 5 -24.46 5.97 35.27
N ILE A 6 -23.54 6.69 34.58
CA ILE A 6 -23.26 6.89 33.14
C ILE A 6 -21.94 7.73 33.10
N HIS A 7 -20.83 7.39 32.42
CA HIS A 7 -20.47 7.75 31.04
C HIS A 7 -19.15 7.04 30.67
N MET A 8 -19.19 6.09 29.74
CA MET A 8 -18.00 5.66 28.99
C MET A 8 -18.45 5.19 27.61
N LEU A 9 -18.16 6.01 26.60
CA LEU A 9 -18.41 5.73 25.19
C LEU A 9 -17.06 5.79 24.47
N LEU A 10 -16.39 4.66 24.35
CA LEU A 10 -15.69 4.30 23.11
C LEU A 10 -15.67 2.78 23.05
N ALA A 11 -16.77 2.27 22.53
CA ALA A 11 -17.05 0.86 22.51
C ALA A 11 -16.26 0.21 21.37
N VAL A 12 -15.42 -0.77 21.71
CA VAL A 12 -15.03 -1.84 20.79
C VAL A 12 -16.28 -2.69 20.60
N VAL A 13 -17.18 -2.20 19.76
CA VAL A 13 -18.26 -3.02 19.22
C VAL A 13 -17.74 -3.57 17.92
N LEU A 14 -17.48 -4.87 17.90
CA LEU A 14 -17.58 -5.67 16.70
C LEU A 14 -19.05 -5.64 16.26
N VAL A 15 -19.49 -4.54 15.65
CA VAL A 15 -20.71 -4.55 14.84
C VAL A 15 -20.29 -5.18 13.51
N LEU A 16 -20.17 -6.50 13.50
CA LEU A 16 -20.67 -7.22 12.34
C LEU A 16 -22.18 -6.99 12.43
N ILE A 17 -22.69 -6.07 11.61
CA ILE A 17 -24.10 -6.10 11.26
C ILE A 17 -24.24 -7.49 10.64
N VAL A 18 -24.75 -8.45 11.41
CA VAL A 18 -25.50 -9.56 10.85
C VAL A 18 -26.70 -8.86 10.24
N SER A 19 -26.52 -8.34 9.04
CA SER A 19 -27.64 -7.99 8.20
C SER A 19 -28.39 -9.29 8.09
N VAL A 20 -29.66 -9.27 8.47
CA VAL A 20 -30.59 -10.31 8.06
C VAL A 20 -30.43 -10.35 6.54
N LEU A 21 -29.73 -11.39 6.07
CA LEU A 21 -29.26 -11.47 4.69
C LEU A 21 -30.51 -11.45 3.81
N PRO A 22 -30.62 -10.54 2.83
CA PRO A 22 -31.58 -10.75 1.76
C PRO A 22 -31.18 -12.04 1.04
N GLU A 23 -32.17 -12.85 0.72
CA GLU A 23 -32.04 -14.08 -0.05
C GLU A 23 -31.46 -13.78 -1.43
N ILE A 24 -30.13 -13.86 -1.57
CA ILE A 24 -29.53 -13.95 -2.90
C ILE A 24 -29.58 -15.43 -3.28
N GLN A 25 -30.72 -15.86 -3.84
CA GLN A 25 -30.76 -17.08 -4.64
C GLN A 25 -29.75 -16.92 -5.78
N ALA A 26 -28.93 -17.95 -6.02
CA ALA A 26 -28.03 -18.03 -7.17
C ALA A 26 -28.83 -18.14 -8.47
N LYS A 27 -29.35 -17.00 -8.95
CA LYS A 27 -29.91 -16.83 -10.28
C LYS A 27 -29.07 -15.76 -10.97
N ALA A 28 -28.61 -16.03 -12.19
CA ALA A 28 -27.69 -15.16 -12.92
C ALA A 28 -28.25 -13.73 -13.03
N ALA A 29 -27.76 -12.86 -12.14
CA ALA A 29 -28.10 -11.45 -12.09
C ALA A 29 -27.12 -10.65 -12.96
N ALA A 30 -27.44 -9.38 -13.23
CA ALA A 30 -26.47 -8.44 -13.79
C ALA A 30 -25.29 -8.24 -12.82
N GLU A 31 -24.14 -7.82 -13.34
CA GLU A 31 -22.95 -7.52 -12.54
C GLU A 31 -23.29 -6.53 -11.40
N PRO A 32 -22.99 -6.87 -10.13
CA PRO A 32 -23.21 -5.97 -9.01
C PRO A 32 -22.28 -4.74 -9.03
N VAL A 33 -22.79 -3.61 -8.56
CA VAL A 33 -22.00 -2.42 -8.25
C VAL A 33 -21.60 -2.46 -6.77
N ILE A 34 -20.33 -2.22 -6.48
CA ILE A 34 -19.78 -2.12 -5.13
C ILE A 34 -19.56 -0.65 -4.79
N ARG A 35 -19.96 -0.27 -3.57
CA ARG A 35 -19.69 1.06 -2.98
C ARG A 35 -18.57 0.94 -1.96
N VAL A 36 -17.52 1.73 -2.09
CA VAL A 36 -16.33 1.66 -1.23
C VAL A 36 -15.98 3.02 -0.67
N LYS A 37 -15.92 3.13 0.65
CA LYS A 37 -15.47 4.35 1.35
C LYS A 37 -13.94 4.43 1.31
N LEU A 38 -13.39 5.46 0.67
CA LEU A 38 -11.94 5.62 0.47
C LEU A 38 -11.27 6.29 1.69
N LYS A 39 -10.55 5.51 2.49
CA LYS A 39 -9.92 5.91 3.76
C LYS A 39 -8.44 5.55 3.87
N ASN A 40 -8.03 4.41 3.35
CA ASN A 40 -6.70 3.85 3.51
C ASN A 40 -5.62 4.73 2.88
N TYR A 41 -5.77 5.09 1.60
CA TYR A 41 -4.83 5.98 0.91
C TYR A 41 -5.01 7.46 1.29
N LEU A 42 -6.26 7.91 1.42
CA LEU A 42 -6.57 9.33 1.65
C LEU A 42 -6.29 9.77 3.09
N GLY A 43 -6.49 8.89 4.07
CA GLY A 43 -6.55 9.26 5.49
C GLY A 43 -7.66 10.27 5.77
N ASN A 44 -7.47 11.09 6.80
CA ASN A 44 -8.39 12.17 7.17
C ASN A 44 -7.87 13.50 6.60
N LYS A 45 -8.60 14.08 5.65
CA LYS A 45 -8.23 15.32 4.94
C LYS A 45 -9.42 16.27 4.89
N SER A 46 -9.22 17.51 5.29
CA SER A 46 -10.23 18.57 5.13
C SER A 46 -10.29 19.13 3.71
N GLU A 47 -9.33 18.75 2.87
CA GLU A 47 -9.19 19.20 1.48
C GLU A 47 -8.55 18.11 0.62
N ILE A 48 -9.09 17.87 -0.57
CA ILE A 48 -8.59 16.90 -1.55
C ILE A 48 -8.61 17.51 -2.96
N THR A 49 -7.78 16.98 -3.87
CA THR A 49 -7.83 17.31 -5.29
C THR A 49 -8.52 16.23 -6.09
N VAL A 50 -9.32 16.64 -7.08
CA VAL A 50 -9.92 15.75 -8.08
C VAL A 50 -9.54 16.21 -9.48
N LYS A 51 -9.20 15.28 -10.36
CA LYS A 51 -8.85 15.55 -11.76
C LYS A 51 -9.41 14.42 -12.64
N PRO A 52 -10.48 14.65 -13.41
CA PRO A 52 -11.03 13.63 -14.27
C PRO A 52 -10.26 13.56 -15.60
N GLU A 53 -10.15 12.39 -16.21
CA GLU A 53 -9.57 12.22 -17.56
C GLU A 53 -10.61 12.39 -18.69
N VAL A 54 -11.89 12.22 -18.35
CA VAL A 54 -13.05 12.52 -19.21
C VAL A 54 -13.94 13.53 -18.51
N SER A 55 -14.97 14.09 -19.15
CA SER A 55 -15.91 14.95 -18.45
C SER A 55 -16.75 14.14 -17.45
N TYR A 56 -16.98 14.71 -16.26
CA TYR A 56 -17.86 14.14 -15.23
C TYR A 56 -19.01 15.12 -14.96
N THR A 57 -20.24 14.64 -15.03
CA THR A 57 -21.41 15.41 -14.58
C THR A 57 -21.40 15.51 -13.05
N THR A 58 -22.09 16.51 -12.51
CA THR A 58 -22.24 16.68 -11.06
C THR A 58 -23.69 16.94 -10.68
N ASN A 59 -24.04 16.71 -9.41
CA ASN A 59 -25.33 17.14 -8.85
C ASN A 59 -25.43 18.66 -8.59
N LEU A 60 -24.37 19.43 -8.89
CA LEU A 60 -24.36 20.88 -8.71
C LEU A 60 -24.92 21.57 -9.98
N PRO A 61 -25.89 22.49 -9.86
CA PRO A 61 -26.51 23.13 -11.02
C PRO A 61 -25.49 23.80 -11.94
N GLY A 62 -25.45 23.38 -13.21
CA GLY A 62 -24.60 23.98 -14.24
C GLY A 62 -23.11 23.65 -14.13
N LEU A 63 -22.70 22.76 -13.21
CA LEU A 63 -21.30 22.38 -13.04
C LEU A 63 -21.02 20.99 -13.63
N THR A 64 -20.04 20.94 -14.53
CA THR A 64 -19.40 19.71 -15.02
C THR A 64 -17.92 19.79 -14.69
N LEU A 65 -17.34 18.68 -14.24
CA LEU A 65 -15.89 18.58 -14.08
C LEU A 65 -15.28 18.25 -15.45
N GLU A 66 -14.60 19.24 -16.03
CA GLU A 66 -14.01 19.15 -17.37
C GLU A 66 -12.82 18.18 -17.40
N ALA A 67 -12.70 17.43 -18.49
CA ALA A 67 -11.57 16.53 -18.72
C ALA A 67 -10.21 17.26 -18.55
N ASN A 68 -9.29 16.59 -17.86
CA ASN A 68 -7.93 17.05 -17.54
C ASN A 68 -7.83 18.32 -16.70
N GLN A 69 -8.94 18.85 -16.18
CA GLN A 69 -8.96 20.00 -15.28
C GLN A 69 -8.86 19.55 -13.81
N THR A 70 -8.01 20.22 -13.03
CA THR A 70 -7.93 19.98 -11.58
C THR A 70 -8.92 20.85 -10.84
N TYR A 71 -9.64 20.24 -9.89
CA TYR A 71 -10.52 20.87 -8.93
C TYR A 71 -10.09 20.53 -7.50
N THR A 72 -10.40 21.40 -6.56
CA THR A 72 -10.17 21.16 -5.12
C THR A 72 -11.51 21.08 -4.41
N LEU A 73 -11.72 20.02 -3.64
CA LEU A 73 -12.88 19.86 -2.76
C LEU A 73 -12.42 20.14 -1.32
N LYS A 74 -13.06 21.11 -0.67
CA LYS A 74 -12.66 21.58 0.66
C LYS A 74 -13.86 21.72 1.59
N VAL A 75 -13.76 21.19 2.81
CA VAL A 75 -14.78 21.41 3.84
C VAL A 75 -14.67 22.84 4.36
N SER A 76 -15.76 23.61 4.28
CA SER A 76 -15.87 24.97 4.79
C SER A 76 -17.28 25.26 5.29
N SER A 77 -17.42 25.66 6.55
CA SER A 77 -18.70 26.07 7.15
C SER A 77 -19.85 25.07 7.01
N GLY A 78 -19.55 23.76 7.05
CA GLY A 78 -20.55 22.69 6.93
C GLY A 78 -20.88 22.27 5.50
N ASP A 79 -20.37 22.99 4.49
CA ASP A 79 -20.46 22.64 3.08
C ASP A 79 -19.12 22.11 2.55
N MET A 80 -19.17 21.37 1.44
CA MET A 80 -18.03 21.03 0.61
C MET A 80 -17.97 21.99 -0.57
N VAL A 81 -16.95 22.85 -0.57
CA VAL A 81 -16.71 23.85 -1.61
C VAL A 81 -15.85 23.25 -2.71
N VAL A 82 -16.26 23.45 -3.97
CA VAL A 82 -15.52 23.07 -5.17
C VAL A 82 -14.80 24.29 -5.74
N LEU A 83 -13.48 24.19 -5.86
CA LEU A 83 -12.64 25.26 -6.40
C LEU A 83 -12.01 24.85 -7.73
N LYS A 84 -12.05 25.73 -8.74
CA LYS A 84 -11.23 25.68 -9.95
C LYS A 84 -10.12 26.73 -9.81
N GLY A 85 -8.93 26.31 -9.37
CA GLY A 85 -7.89 27.23 -8.93
C GLY A 85 -8.27 27.91 -7.61
N ALA A 86 -8.36 29.23 -7.59
CA ALA A 86 -8.82 30.00 -6.42
C ALA A 86 -10.32 30.34 -6.46
N THR A 87 -11.01 30.03 -7.56
CA THR A 87 -12.40 30.41 -7.78
C THR A 87 -13.35 29.32 -7.31
N GLU A 88 -14.31 29.67 -6.46
CA GLU A 88 -15.44 28.79 -6.11
C GLU A 88 -16.36 28.63 -7.31
N VAL A 89 -16.60 27.38 -7.70
CA VAL A 89 -17.45 27.00 -8.83
C VAL A 89 -18.70 26.23 -8.41
N GLY A 90 -18.84 25.94 -7.11
CA GLY A 90 -20.02 25.32 -6.54
C GLY A 90 -19.78 24.86 -5.10
N LYS A 91 -20.85 24.56 -4.38
CA LYS A 91 -20.80 23.98 -3.03
C LYS A 91 -22.06 23.21 -2.71
N ALA A 92 -21.92 22.15 -1.92
CA ALA A 92 -23.01 21.38 -1.34
C ALA A 92 -22.50 20.56 -0.14
N PRO A 93 -23.37 20.09 0.77
CA PRO A 93 -22.97 19.15 1.82
C PRO A 93 -22.52 17.78 1.28
N GLU A 94 -22.98 17.43 0.07
CA GLU A 94 -22.65 16.21 -0.65
C GLU A 94 -22.52 16.52 -2.15
N ILE A 95 -21.46 16.01 -2.77
CA ILE A 95 -21.21 16.17 -4.21
C ILE A 95 -21.17 14.79 -4.86
N GLN A 96 -22.07 14.54 -5.80
CA GLN A 96 -22.09 13.34 -6.61
C GLN A 96 -21.51 13.65 -7.98
N VAL A 97 -20.65 12.77 -8.48
CA VAL A 97 -20.06 12.88 -9.82
C VAL A 97 -20.05 11.53 -10.52
N GLU A 98 -20.32 11.54 -11.83
CA GLU A 98 -20.31 10.36 -12.69
C GLU A 98 -19.73 10.70 -14.06
N PRO A 99 -19.05 9.77 -14.73
CA PRO A 99 -18.48 10.03 -16.06
C PRO A 99 -19.60 10.25 -17.07
N GLU A 100 -19.53 11.33 -17.85
CA GLU A 100 -20.55 11.68 -18.85
C GLU A 100 -20.64 10.62 -19.96
N LYS A 101 -19.50 10.04 -20.34
CA LYS A 101 -19.39 8.96 -21.33
C LYS A 101 -18.25 8.00 -21.00
N GLY A 102 -18.49 6.70 -21.20
CA GLY A 102 -17.47 5.66 -21.13
C GLY A 102 -16.91 5.41 -19.71
N LYS A 103 -15.71 4.81 -19.64
CA LYS A 103 -15.01 4.44 -18.40
C LYS A 103 -13.72 5.27 -18.19
N GLY A 104 -13.81 6.59 -18.24
CA GLY A 104 -12.63 7.44 -17.99
C GLY A 104 -12.37 7.64 -16.49
N PRO A 105 -11.13 7.53 -15.99
CA PRO A 105 -10.86 7.60 -14.55
C PRO A 105 -10.95 9.02 -13.99
N LEU A 106 -11.29 9.10 -12.70
CA LEU A 106 -11.18 10.27 -11.84
C LEU A 106 -9.97 10.10 -10.90
N SER A 107 -8.98 10.97 -10.99
CA SER A 107 -7.86 10.99 -10.05
C SER A 107 -8.20 11.76 -8.79
N ILE A 108 -8.13 11.11 -7.62
CA ILE A 108 -8.29 11.75 -6.30
C ILE A 108 -6.92 11.75 -5.61
N ASN A 109 -6.37 12.94 -5.30
CA ASN A 109 -5.01 13.10 -4.78
C ASN A 109 -3.98 12.26 -5.58
N ASN A 110 -4.04 12.36 -6.91
CA ASN A 110 -3.19 11.64 -7.88
C ASN A 110 -3.38 10.12 -7.98
N ARG A 111 -4.33 9.52 -7.26
CA ARG A 111 -4.67 8.10 -7.45
C ARG A 111 -5.89 8.00 -8.37
N PRO A 112 -5.80 7.31 -9.52
CA PRO A 112 -6.92 7.15 -10.44
C PRO A 112 -7.92 6.11 -9.92
N TYR A 113 -9.20 6.35 -10.15
CA TYR A 113 -10.29 5.45 -9.84
C TYR A 113 -11.29 5.45 -11.00
N LEU A 114 -11.97 4.33 -11.23
CA LEU A 114 -13.06 4.23 -12.19
C LEU A 114 -14.42 4.32 -11.48
N GLY A 115 -15.48 4.54 -12.25
CA GLY A 115 -16.86 4.57 -11.75
C GLY A 115 -17.32 5.96 -11.34
N SER A 116 -18.36 6.02 -10.52
CA SER A 116 -18.91 7.26 -9.96
C SER A 116 -18.47 7.46 -8.51
N PHE A 117 -18.64 8.69 -8.02
CA PHE A 117 -18.22 9.07 -6.68
C PHE A 117 -19.27 9.93 -6.00
N GLU A 118 -19.42 9.70 -4.70
CA GLU A 118 -20.12 10.57 -3.77
C GLU A 118 -19.08 11.10 -2.77
N PHE A 119 -18.96 12.42 -2.67
CA PHE A 119 -18.09 13.07 -1.71
C PHE A 119 -18.94 13.60 -0.56
N ILE A 120 -18.74 13.03 0.63
CA ILE A 120 -19.44 13.42 1.86
C ILE A 120 -18.51 14.12 2.85
N ILE A 121 -19.08 14.83 3.82
CA ILE A 121 -18.37 15.39 4.96
C ILE A 121 -18.43 14.39 6.13
N GLU A 122 -17.28 13.82 6.49
CA GLU A 122 -17.12 12.91 7.63
C GLU A 122 -16.59 13.68 8.86
N ASP A 123 -17.13 13.40 10.04
CA ASP A 123 -16.79 14.04 11.32
C ASP A 123 -16.83 15.58 11.29
N GLN A 124 -17.71 16.15 10.45
CA GLN A 124 -17.85 17.59 10.20
C GLN A 124 -16.56 18.29 9.71
N LYS A 125 -15.53 17.53 9.34
CA LYS A 125 -14.17 18.06 9.12
C LYS A 125 -13.46 17.50 7.91
N TYR A 126 -13.80 16.29 7.48
CA TYR A 126 -13.03 15.56 6.48
C TYR A 126 -13.85 15.31 5.21
N VAL A 127 -13.24 15.48 4.05
CA VAL A 127 -13.80 15.02 2.78
C VAL A 127 -13.61 13.50 2.69
N ARG A 128 -14.71 12.76 2.56
CA ARG A 128 -14.68 11.31 2.39
C ARG A 128 -15.31 10.92 1.05
N PRO A 129 -14.51 10.46 0.08
CA PRO A 129 -15.04 9.89 -1.15
C PRO A 129 -15.62 8.48 -0.90
N ILE A 130 -16.76 8.20 -1.52
CA ILE A 130 -17.37 6.89 -1.67
C ILE A 130 -17.37 6.58 -3.17
N ASN A 131 -16.64 5.55 -3.58
CA ASN A 131 -16.54 5.13 -4.98
C ASN A 131 -17.55 4.02 -5.28
N SER A 132 -18.40 4.23 -6.28
CA SER A 132 -19.32 3.23 -6.83
C SER A 132 -18.75 2.67 -8.14
N ILE A 133 -18.48 1.37 -8.18
CA ILE A 133 -17.78 0.72 -9.29
C ILE A 133 -18.29 -0.71 -9.50
N ASN A 134 -18.31 -1.17 -10.74
CA ASN A 134 -18.60 -2.55 -11.12
C ASN A 134 -17.65 -3.55 -10.42
N LEU A 135 -18.20 -4.66 -9.91
CA LEU A 135 -17.46 -5.61 -9.06
C LEU A 135 -16.20 -6.19 -9.73
N GLU A 136 -16.23 -6.54 -11.02
CA GLU A 136 -15.05 -7.07 -11.71
C GLU A 136 -13.95 -6.02 -11.84
N ASP A 137 -14.32 -4.76 -12.10
CA ASP A 137 -13.38 -3.64 -12.18
C ASP A 137 -12.81 -3.27 -10.80
N TYR A 138 -13.62 -3.39 -9.73
CA TYR A 138 -13.16 -3.30 -8.35
C TYR A 138 -12.12 -4.38 -8.02
N LEU A 139 -12.39 -5.64 -8.38
CA LEU A 139 -11.50 -6.76 -8.09
C LEU A 139 -10.13 -6.64 -8.78
N LYS A 140 -10.07 -6.04 -9.97
CA LYS A 140 -8.79 -5.72 -10.64
C LYS A 140 -7.94 -4.73 -9.85
N GLY A 141 -8.54 -3.94 -8.96
CA GLY A 141 -7.84 -3.07 -8.00
C GLY A 141 -7.57 -3.72 -6.63
N VAL A 142 -8.30 -4.77 -6.25
CA VAL A 142 -8.15 -5.50 -4.98
C VAL A 142 -7.11 -6.61 -5.07
N VAL A 143 -7.20 -7.48 -6.09
CA VAL A 143 -6.30 -8.64 -6.22
C VAL A 143 -4.81 -8.25 -6.21
N PRO A 144 -4.33 -7.24 -6.97
CA PRO A 144 -2.93 -6.83 -6.91
C PRO A 144 -2.55 -6.10 -5.61
N ALA A 145 -3.53 -5.61 -4.84
CA ALA A 145 -3.30 -4.99 -3.55
C ALA A 145 -3.14 -6.01 -2.42
N GLU A 146 -3.83 -7.15 -2.53
CA GLU A 146 -3.80 -8.24 -1.55
C GLU A 146 -2.69 -9.26 -1.84
N MET A 147 -2.42 -9.53 -3.12
CA MET A 147 -1.48 -10.56 -3.56
C MET A 147 -0.51 -9.97 -4.60
N PRO A 148 0.80 -10.29 -4.56
CA PRO A 148 1.73 -9.80 -5.57
C PRO A 148 1.28 -10.17 -6.98
N ALA A 149 1.05 -9.16 -7.82
CA ALA A 149 0.38 -9.32 -9.11
C ALA A 149 1.10 -10.26 -10.10
N LEU A 150 2.39 -10.54 -9.89
CA LEU A 150 3.21 -11.44 -10.71
C LEU A 150 3.23 -12.89 -10.19
N TRP A 151 2.44 -13.23 -9.17
CA TRP A 151 2.33 -14.61 -8.70
C TRP A 151 1.62 -15.52 -9.69
N ASN A 152 1.66 -16.82 -9.40
CA ASN A 152 1.10 -17.86 -10.24
C ASN A 152 -0.40 -17.58 -10.53
N GLN A 153 -0.82 -17.80 -11.78
CA GLN A 153 -2.19 -17.58 -12.22
C GLN A 153 -3.23 -18.33 -11.36
N GLU A 154 -2.96 -19.57 -10.95
CA GLU A 154 -3.92 -20.34 -10.15
C GLU A 154 -4.06 -19.78 -8.73
N ALA A 155 -2.99 -19.17 -8.17
CA ALA A 155 -3.06 -18.47 -6.90
C ALA A 155 -3.84 -17.15 -7.01
N LEU A 156 -3.63 -16.39 -8.09
CA LEU A 156 -4.36 -15.16 -8.35
C LEU A 156 -5.85 -15.44 -8.62
N LYS A 157 -6.19 -16.54 -9.32
CA LYS A 157 -7.58 -16.98 -9.51
C LYS A 157 -8.23 -17.37 -8.18
N THR A 158 -7.49 -18.08 -7.32
CA THR A 158 -7.93 -18.41 -5.96
C THR A 158 -8.27 -17.14 -5.18
N GLN A 159 -7.37 -16.14 -5.21
CA GLN A 159 -7.57 -14.85 -4.55
C GLN A 159 -8.74 -14.07 -5.15
N ALA A 160 -8.92 -14.10 -6.48
CA ALA A 160 -10.02 -13.42 -7.16
C ALA A 160 -11.38 -13.97 -6.73
N VAL A 161 -11.55 -15.29 -6.70
CA VAL A 161 -12.79 -15.93 -6.23
C VAL A 161 -13.07 -15.63 -4.75
N ALA A 162 -12.07 -15.76 -3.88
CA ALA A 162 -12.22 -15.45 -2.46
C ALA A 162 -12.57 -13.96 -2.26
N ALA A 163 -11.86 -13.06 -2.94
CA ALA A 163 -12.10 -11.62 -2.85
C ALA A 163 -13.49 -11.22 -3.39
N ARG A 164 -13.94 -11.82 -4.50
CA ARG A 164 -15.29 -11.63 -5.07
C ARG A 164 -16.38 -12.07 -4.11
N THR A 165 -16.23 -13.27 -3.56
CA THR A 165 -17.18 -13.82 -2.58
C THR A 165 -17.28 -12.93 -1.35
N TYR A 166 -16.14 -12.45 -0.84
CA TYR A 166 -16.09 -11.54 0.30
C TYR A 166 -16.72 -10.18 -0.02
N ALA A 167 -16.41 -9.59 -1.19
CA ALA A 167 -16.92 -8.29 -1.60
C ALA A 167 -18.46 -8.27 -1.70
N LEU A 168 -19.08 -9.36 -2.16
CA LEU A 168 -20.54 -9.50 -2.24
C LEU A 168 -21.24 -9.46 -0.89
N SER A 169 -20.54 -9.73 0.22
CA SER A 169 -21.12 -9.55 1.56
C SER A 169 -21.44 -8.08 1.88
N TYR A 170 -20.87 -7.15 1.10
CA TYR A 170 -21.05 -5.71 1.26
C TYR A 170 -21.90 -5.07 0.15
N SER A 171 -22.55 -5.85 -0.72
CA SER A 171 -23.34 -5.28 -1.82
C SER A 171 -24.44 -4.31 -1.38
N ASN A 172 -24.90 -4.40 -0.12
CA ASN A 172 -25.88 -3.48 0.47
C ASN A 172 -25.27 -2.48 1.47
N GLY A 173 -23.94 -2.35 1.50
CA GLY A 173 -23.22 -1.49 2.43
C GLY A 173 -22.13 -0.67 1.75
N THR A 174 -21.36 0.06 2.56
CA THR A 174 -20.25 0.90 2.09
C THR A 174 -19.00 0.65 2.94
N PRO A 175 -18.33 -0.51 2.79
CA PRO A 175 -17.12 -0.84 3.54
C PRO A 175 -15.99 0.15 3.25
N ASP A 176 -15.08 0.32 4.19
CA ASP A 176 -13.84 1.06 3.93
C ASP A 176 -12.78 0.20 3.22
N ASP A 177 -11.86 0.85 2.52
CA ASP A 177 -10.76 0.23 1.74
C ASP A 177 -9.52 -0.14 2.59
N THR A 178 -9.71 -0.37 3.89
CA THR A 178 -8.62 -0.65 4.83
C THR A 178 -8.34 -2.14 4.94
N GLN A 179 -7.19 -2.49 5.55
CA GLN A 179 -6.83 -3.88 5.88
C GLN A 179 -7.82 -4.60 6.83
N TYR A 180 -8.76 -3.88 7.45
CA TYR A 180 -9.83 -4.48 8.26
C TYR A 180 -10.96 -5.07 7.39
N LYS A 181 -10.99 -4.72 6.10
CA LYS A 181 -11.96 -5.14 5.11
C LYS A 181 -11.20 -5.72 3.91
N GLN A 182 -11.07 -4.96 2.83
CA GLN A 182 -10.27 -5.30 1.66
C GLN A 182 -9.53 -4.07 1.20
N VAL A 183 -8.23 -4.22 0.91
CA VAL A 183 -7.44 -3.13 0.36
C VAL A 183 -7.80 -2.93 -1.10
N TYR A 184 -8.20 -1.71 -1.45
CA TYR A 184 -8.55 -1.32 -2.82
C TYR A 184 -7.63 -0.20 -3.31
N TRP A 185 -6.90 -0.46 -4.41
CA TRP A 185 -5.94 0.50 -4.97
C TRP A 185 -6.49 1.37 -6.10
N GLY A 186 -7.80 1.35 -6.34
CA GLY A 186 -8.40 2.06 -7.47
C GLY A 186 -7.98 1.46 -8.81
N TYR A 187 -7.79 2.32 -9.80
CA TYR A 187 -7.36 1.96 -11.15
C TYR A 187 -5.83 1.77 -11.23
N SER A 188 -5.29 0.94 -10.33
CA SER A 188 -3.90 0.50 -10.30
C SER A 188 -3.79 -0.98 -10.70
N TRP A 189 -4.41 -1.32 -11.82
CA TRP A 189 -4.52 -2.69 -12.29
C TRP A 189 -3.19 -3.24 -12.81
N HIS A 190 -3.11 -4.57 -12.91
CA HIS A 190 -1.96 -5.26 -13.46
C HIS A 190 -2.43 -6.42 -14.33
N ASP A 191 -1.93 -6.51 -15.57
CA ASP A 191 -2.40 -7.46 -16.59
C ASP A 191 -2.51 -8.91 -16.09
N ASN A 192 -1.48 -9.38 -15.38
CA ASN A 192 -1.46 -10.75 -14.87
C ASN A 192 -2.57 -11.02 -13.83
N SER A 193 -2.84 -10.13 -12.88
CA SER A 193 -3.96 -10.29 -11.94
C SER A 193 -5.31 -10.04 -12.61
N THR A 194 -5.38 -9.11 -13.56
CA THR A 194 -6.60 -8.84 -14.35
C THR A 194 -7.06 -10.09 -15.09
N ARG A 195 -6.15 -10.81 -15.75
CA ARG A 195 -6.46 -12.08 -16.41
C ARG A 195 -7.03 -13.14 -15.46
N ALA A 196 -6.60 -13.15 -14.19
CA ALA A 196 -7.11 -14.08 -13.20
C ALA A 196 -8.52 -13.71 -12.72
N VAL A 197 -8.80 -12.41 -12.58
CA VAL A 197 -10.14 -11.89 -12.30
C VAL A 197 -11.09 -12.27 -13.43
N GLU A 198 -10.72 -11.97 -14.68
CA GLU A 198 -11.50 -12.30 -15.89
C GLU A 198 -11.72 -13.81 -16.07
N ALA A 199 -10.69 -14.63 -15.84
CA ALA A 199 -10.81 -16.09 -15.95
C ALA A 199 -11.69 -16.74 -14.88
N THR A 200 -12.08 -15.98 -13.85
CA THR A 200 -12.96 -16.43 -12.75
C THR A 200 -14.20 -15.56 -12.62
N GLU A 201 -14.57 -14.84 -13.68
CA GLU A 201 -15.70 -13.94 -13.71
C GLU A 201 -16.96 -14.57 -13.12
N GLY A 202 -17.62 -13.84 -12.21
CA GLY A 202 -18.85 -14.28 -11.56
C GLY A 202 -18.72 -15.49 -10.64
N GLN A 203 -17.55 -16.15 -10.54
CA GLN A 203 -17.36 -17.34 -9.73
C GLN A 203 -17.19 -16.99 -8.25
N ILE A 204 -18.01 -17.60 -7.40
CA ILE A 204 -18.05 -17.40 -5.95
C ILE A 204 -18.05 -18.74 -5.21
N LEU A 205 -17.73 -18.69 -3.92
CA LEU A 205 -17.86 -19.84 -3.02
C LEU A 205 -19.24 -19.86 -2.35
N THR A 206 -19.89 -21.03 -2.38
CA THR A 206 -21.19 -21.26 -1.74
C THR A 206 -21.12 -22.43 -0.75
N TYR A 207 -21.96 -22.40 0.28
CA TYR A 207 -22.19 -23.49 1.21
C TYR A 207 -23.70 -23.68 1.40
N GLY A 208 -24.20 -24.89 1.14
CA GLY A 208 -25.64 -25.16 1.16
C GLY A 208 -26.43 -24.29 0.16
N GLY A 209 -25.87 -24.01 -1.01
CA GLY A 209 -26.48 -23.18 -2.06
C GLY A 209 -26.52 -21.68 -1.76
N ARG A 210 -25.82 -21.22 -0.70
CA ARG A 210 -25.74 -19.80 -0.32
C ARG A 210 -24.30 -19.32 -0.38
N SER A 211 -24.06 -18.11 -0.88
CA SER A 211 -22.74 -17.48 -0.84
C SER A 211 -22.18 -17.49 0.59
N ILE A 212 -20.91 -17.87 0.75
CA ILE A 212 -20.26 -17.81 2.07
C ILE A 212 -19.90 -16.37 2.46
N GLY A 213 -19.99 -15.41 1.53
CA GLY A 213 -19.84 -13.98 1.80
C GLY A 213 -18.58 -13.65 2.59
N SER A 214 -18.76 -12.97 3.73
CA SER A 214 -17.69 -12.57 4.65
C SER A 214 -16.91 -13.75 5.27
N GLY A 215 -17.38 -14.99 5.09
CA GLY A 215 -16.66 -16.22 5.42
C GLY A 215 -15.49 -16.54 4.47
N ALA A 216 -15.40 -15.91 3.29
CA ALA A 216 -14.28 -16.06 2.35
C ALA A 216 -13.03 -15.26 2.79
N VAL A 217 -12.63 -15.41 4.05
CA VAL A 217 -11.50 -14.71 4.68
C VAL A 217 -10.16 -15.25 4.21
N PHE A 218 -9.14 -14.39 4.19
CA PHE A 218 -7.79 -14.74 3.76
C PHE A 218 -6.73 -13.94 4.51
N SER A 219 -5.53 -14.50 4.63
CA SER A 219 -4.39 -13.84 5.26
C SER A 219 -3.07 -14.21 4.58
N SER A 220 -2.01 -13.44 4.87
CA SER A 220 -0.73 -13.62 4.18
C SER A 220 -0.14 -15.03 4.37
N SER A 221 -0.04 -15.47 5.63
CA SER A 221 0.51 -16.78 5.98
C SER A 221 -0.17 -17.31 7.23
N ASN A 222 -0.60 -18.57 7.21
CA ASN A 222 -1.23 -19.21 8.38
C ASN A 222 -0.20 -19.82 9.35
N GLY A 223 1.09 -19.84 9.00
CA GLY A 223 2.14 -20.37 9.87
C GLY A 223 2.26 -21.90 9.85
N GLY A 224 1.66 -22.56 8.85
CA GLY A 224 1.66 -24.01 8.67
C GLY A 224 0.41 -24.72 9.21
N LYS A 225 -0.54 -23.96 9.77
CA LYS A 225 -1.79 -24.48 10.31
C LYS A 225 -2.91 -23.42 10.24
N THR A 226 -4.01 -23.75 9.58
CA THR A 226 -5.20 -22.87 9.50
C THR A 226 -5.87 -22.72 10.87
N GLU A 227 -6.74 -21.73 11.00
CA GLU A 227 -7.52 -21.46 12.23
C GLU A 227 -9.03 -21.56 11.96
N SER A 228 -9.82 -21.86 12.99
CA SER A 228 -11.27 -21.72 12.91
C SER A 228 -11.74 -20.30 13.24
N ASN A 229 -12.89 -19.91 12.69
CA ASN A 229 -13.51 -18.63 13.01
C ASN A 229 -13.95 -18.54 14.48
N THR A 230 -14.33 -19.66 15.11
CA THR A 230 -14.67 -19.71 16.54
C THR A 230 -13.46 -19.41 17.42
N ASN A 231 -12.29 -19.97 17.10
CA ASN A 231 -11.08 -19.69 17.87
C ASN A 231 -10.58 -18.26 17.66
N ALA A 232 -10.64 -17.76 16.43
CA ALA A 232 -10.12 -16.45 16.10
C ALA A 232 -11.02 -15.30 16.58
N TRP A 233 -12.35 -15.49 16.58
CA TRP A 233 -13.32 -14.41 16.74
C TRP A 233 -14.51 -14.74 17.67
N ASP A 234 -14.48 -15.88 18.36
CA ASP A 234 -15.54 -16.32 19.30
C ASP A 234 -16.95 -16.34 18.65
N THR A 235 -17.01 -16.69 17.36
CA THR A 235 -18.25 -16.81 16.58
C THR A 235 -18.71 -18.26 16.45
N LYS A 236 -19.96 -18.50 16.04
CA LYS A 236 -20.46 -19.85 15.73
C LYS A 236 -19.58 -20.52 14.67
N GLN A 237 -19.17 -21.76 14.92
CA GLN A 237 -18.32 -22.52 14.01
C GLN A 237 -18.94 -22.60 12.60
N LEU A 238 -18.12 -22.27 11.60
CA LEU A 238 -18.47 -22.42 10.19
C LEU A 238 -17.83 -23.70 9.65
N ASP A 239 -18.64 -24.57 9.05
CA ASP A 239 -18.20 -25.91 8.63
C ASP A 239 -17.09 -25.88 7.57
N TYR A 240 -16.99 -24.78 6.82
CA TYR A 240 -15.97 -24.57 5.80
C TYR A 240 -14.69 -23.87 6.30
N LEU A 241 -14.62 -23.45 7.58
CA LEU A 241 -13.43 -22.82 8.18
C LEU A 241 -12.84 -23.71 9.28
N GLN A 242 -12.20 -24.80 8.84
CA GLN A 242 -11.63 -25.83 9.71
C GLN A 242 -10.15 -25.61 10.00
N ILE A 243 -9.72 -26.12 11.15
CA ILE A 243 -8.32 -26.16 11.56
C ILE A 243 -7.64 -27.36 10.93
N LYS A 244 -6.57 -27.12 10.17
CA LYS A 244 -5.77 -28.18 9.57
C LYS A 244 -4.35 -27.76 9.28
N ASN A 245 -3.48 -28.75 9.08
CA ASN A 245 -2.11 -28.51 8.67
C ASN A 245 -2.06 -28.03 7.22
N ASP A 246 -1.21 -27.06 6.97
CA ASP A 246 -0.91 -26.54 5.64
C ASP A 246 0.60 -26.65 5.38
N SER A 247 0.99 -27.72 4.69
CA SER A 247 2.39 -27.97 4.36
C SER A 247 2.94 -27.03 3.29
N ASN A 248 2.08 -26.32 2.56
CA ASN A 248 2.48 -25.43 1.48
C ASN A 248 2.69 -23.99 1.99
N ASP A 249 2.21 -23.64 3.18
CA ASP A 249 2.55 -22.38 3.83
C ASP A 249 4.06 -22.34 4.18
N PRO A 250 4.76 -21.22 3.91
CA PRO A 250 6.19 -21.10 4.17
C PRO A 250 6.53 -21.00 5.66
N LYS A 251 5.53 -21.01 6.56
CA LYS A 251 5.68 -20.91 8.01
C LYS A 251 6.44 -19.64 8.41
N THR A 252 6.07 -18.50 7.83
CA THR A 252 6.75 -17.21 7.97
C THR A 252 7.15 -16.94 9.41
N VAL A 253 8.43 -17.09 9.74
CA VAL A 253 8.92 -16.94 11.12
C VAL A 253 9.07 -15.47 11.48
N TRP A 254 8.77 -15.13 12.73
CA TRP A 254 8.99 -13.80 13.31
C TRP A 254 9.33 -13.92 14.78
N ASN A 255 10.02 -12.92 15.33
CA ASN A 255 10.28 -12.82 16.76
C ASN A 255 10.45 -11.35 17.17
N PHE A 256 10.28 -11.09 18.46
CA PHE A 256 10.71 -9.85 19.10
C PHE A 256 11.24 -10.16 20.50
N SER A 257 12.02 -9.23 21.04
CA SER A 257 12.54 -9.31 22.40
C SER A 257 12.24 -8.01 23.15
N ILE A 258 12.08 -8.14 24.47
CA ILE A 258 11.93 -7.03 25.41
C ILE A 258 13.00 -7.21 26.49
N LYS A 259 13.77 -6.17 26.77
CA LYS A 259 14.68 -6.18 27.92
C LYS A 259 13.87 -6.12 29.21
N LYS A 260 14.19 -7.01 30.14
CA LYS A 260 13.58 -7.02 31.48
C LYS A 260 13.85 -5.72 32.23
N LYS A 261 15.03 -5.12 32.06
CA LYS A 261 15.39 -3.81 32.63
C LYS A 261 15.48 -2.75 31.53
N GLN A 262 14.70 -1.69 31.66
CA GLN A 262 14.62 -0.56 30.72
C GLN A 262 15.44 0.65 31.21
N ILE A 263 15.39 0.95 32.51
CA ILE A 263 16.12 2.06 33.13
C ILE A 263 16.85 1.55 34.37
N ASP A 264 18.10 1.96 34.53
CA ASP A 264 18.85 1.74 35.76
C ASP A 264 18.61 2.86 36.77
N THR A 265 17.71 2.61 37.72
CA THR A 265 17.32 3.58 38.74
C THR A 265 18.34 3.73 39.86
N SER A 266 19.32 2.83 39.97
CA SER A 266 20.30 2.82 41.08
C SER A 266 21.16 4.08 41.20
N LYS A 267 21.27 4.86 40.12
CA LYS A 267 22.09 6.09 40.04
C LYS A 267 21.26 7.36 40.00
N LEU A 268 19.95 7.26 40.11
CA LEU A 268 19.02 8.38 39.96
C LEU A 268 18.55 8.87 41.33
N ASP A 269 18.55 10.19 41.53
CA ASP A 269 17.97 10.83 42.72
C ASP A 269 16.44 10.90 42.53
N MET A 270 15.72 9.97 43.17
CA MET A 270 14.26 9.86 43.05
C MET A 270 13.51 11.10 43.54
N ALA A 271 14.07 11.84 44.51
CA ALA A 271 13.46 13.08 45.02
C ALA A 271 13.69 14.28 44.07
N LYS A 272 14.49 14.14 43.01
CA LYS A 272 14.83 15.21 42.06
C LYS A 272 14.70 14.76 40.61
N ALA A 273 13.54 14.20 40.26
CA ALA A 273 13.22 13.73 38.93
C ALA A 273 13.51 14.77 37.84
N ASP A 274 13.24 16.05 38.10
CA ASP A 274 13.50 17.16 37.16
C ASP A 274 14.93 17.21 36.62
N THR A 275 15.90 16.70 37.37
CA THR A 275 17.32 16.74 36.98
C THR A 275 17.71 15.72 35.92
N TRP A 276 16.93 14.64 35.77
CA TRP A 276 17.29 13.50 34.91
C TRP A 276 16.15 12.99 34.04
N TRP A 277 14.90 13.35 34.32
CA TRP A 277 13.73 12.79 33.63
C TRP A 277 13.77 13.04 32.11
N ALA A 278 14.13 14.25 31.69
CA ALA A 278 14.19 14.58 30.26
C ALA A 278 15.37 13.92 29.51
N SER A 279 16.45 13.56 30.21
CA SER A 279 17.67 12.99 29.60
C SER A 279 17.75 11.47 29.69
N THR A 280 16.98 10.85 30.59
CA THR A 280 16.93 9.40 30.77
C THR A 280 15.93 8.80 29.78
N MET A 281 16.38 7.84 28.99
CA MET A 281 15.53 7.13 28.02
C MET A 281 15.45 5.65 28.38
N GLU A 282 14.30 5.04 28.12
CA GLU A 282 14.15 3.60 28.11
C GLU A 282 15.08 2.97 27.07
N ALA A 283 15.48 1.72 27.32
CA ALA A 283 16.33 0.97 26.41
C ALA A 283 15.67 0.73 25.04
N GLU A 284 14.34 0.67 24.98
CA GLU A 284 13.57 0.27 23.80
C GLU A 284 12.43 1.24 23.47
N GLN A 285 12.28 1.59 22.19
CA GLN A 285 11.22 2.50 21.72
C GLN A 285 9.80 1.95 21.90
N THR A 286 9.65 0.62 21.95
CA THR A 286 8.34 -0.04 22.18
C THR A 286 7.70 0.41 23.49
N MET A 287 8.48 0.90 24.45
CA MET A 287 7.98 1.40 25.73
C MET A 287 7.04 2.60 25.57
N GLU A 288 7.16 3.41 24.52
CA GLU A 288 6.24 4.53 24.28
C GLU A 288 4.79 4.06 24.11
N LYS A 289 4.58 2.97 23.34
CA LYS A 289 3.25 2.40 23.17
C LYS A 289 2.74 1.74 24.44
N LEU A 290 3.63 1.15 25.24
CA LEU A 290 3.26 0.58 26.54
C LEU A 290 2.81 1.68 27.52
N LYS A 291 3.49 2.84 27.54
CA LYS A 291 3.06 4.02 28.31
C LYS A 291 1.66 4.47 27.91
N THR A 292 1.43 4.65 26.60
CA THR A 292 0.10 5.02 26.08
C THR A 292 -0.96 4.00 26.47
N TRP A 293 -0.63 2.71 26.43
CA TRP A 293 -1.55 1.66 26.85
C TRP A 293 -1.87 1.75 28.35
N ILE A 294 -0.89 1.96 29.23
CA ILE A 294 -1.12 2.17 30.66
C ILE A 294 -2.03 3.38 30.88
N GLN A 295 -1.70 4.53 30.29
CA GLN A 295 -2.50 5.77 30.42
C GLN A 295 -3.95 5.61 29.93
N ALA A 296 -4.18 4.75 28.94
CA ALA A 296 -5.51 4.51 28.39
C ALA A 296 -6.34 3.50 29.19
N ASN A 297 -5.71 2.59 29.93
CA ASN A 297 -6.39 1.49 30.61
C ASN A 297 -6.44 1.66 32.14
N GLU A 298 -5.57 2.49 32.70
CA GLU A 298 -5.47 2.71 34.14
C GLU A 298 -5.74 4.18 34.47
N MET A 299 -6.95 4.46 34.96
CA MET A 299 -7.41 5.84 35.21
C MET A 299 -6.50 6.64 36.16
N ALA A 300 -5.77 5.95 37.05
CA ALA A 300 -4.82 6.59 37.97
C ALA A 300 -3.63 7.26 37.26
N TYR A 301 -3.37 6.89 36.00
CA TYR A 301 -2.17 7.29 35.27
C TYR A 301 -2.44 8.09 33.99
N THR A 302 -3.70 8.38 33.64
CA THR A 302 -4.11 9.02 32.38
C THR A 302 -3.28 10.26 32.01
N ASP A 303 -3.06 11.17 32.96
CA ASP A 303 -2.37 12.45 32.73
C ASP A 303 -0.94 12.47 33.29
N LYS A 304 -0.41 11.31 33.68
CA LYS A 304 0.91 11.21 34.32
C LYS A 304 2.01 11.07 33.27
N GLU A 305 3.14 11.73 33.49
CA GLU A 305 4.38 11.41 32.79
C GLU A 305 4.89 10.06 33.31
N ILE A 306 5.09 9.09 32.41
CA ILE A 306 5.50 7.72 32.76
C ILE A 306 6.89 7.40 32.18
N LYS A 307 7.72 6.72 32.97
CA LYS A 307 8.91 6.02 32.49
C LYS A 307 8.90 4.55 32.88
N ILE A 308 9.05 3.66 31.91
CA ILE A 308 9.09 2.21 32.18
C ILE A 308 10.48 1.85 32.70
N THR A 309 10.56 1.24 33.88
CA THR A 309 11.84 0.82 34.49
C THR A 309 12.14 -0.65 34.21
N ALA A 310 11.12 -1.50 34.21
CA ALA A 310 11.28 -2.93 33.95
C ALA A 310 10.01 -3.57 33.38
N VAL A 311 10.20 -4.67 32.66
CA VAL A 311 9.16 -5.62 32.24
C VAL A 311 9.62 -7.00 32.70
N PRO A 312 9.44 -7.36 33.98
CA PRO A 312 10.04 -8.57 34.54
C PRO A 312 9.48 -9.86 33.92
N GLU A 313 8.18 -9.86 33.60
CA GLU A 313 7.45 -11.04 33.18
C GLU A 313 6.48 -10.73 32.04
N LEU A 314 6.42 -11.65 31.09
CA LEU A 314 5.42 -11.72 30.03
C LEU A 314 5.08 -13.18 29.81
N SER A 315 3.79 -13.52 29.81
CA SER A 315 3.31 -14.85 29.48
C SER A 315 2.17 -14.78 28.47
N LEU A 316 2.10 -15.79 27.60
CA LEU A 316 1.06 -15.96 26.60
C LEU A 316 0.34 -17.28 26.87
N LYS A 317 -0.99 -17.23 26.97
CA LYS A 317 -1.82 -18.32 27.48
C LYS A 317 -3.11 -18.47 26.66
N GLU A 318 -3.91 -19.45 27.06
CA GLU A 318 -5.20 -19.79 26.45
C GLU A 318 -5.04 -20.07 24.95
N VAL A 319 -4.30 -21.14 24.67
CA VAL A 319 -4.01 -21.60 23.31
C VAL A 319 -5.24 -22.31 22.77
N GLY A 320 -5.86 -21.76 21.73
CA GLY A 320 -6.96 -22.40 21.02
C GLY A 320 -6.52 -23.68 20.30
N SER A 321 -7.47 -24.50 19.84
CA SER A 321 -7.16 -25.76 19.14
C SER A 321 -6.33 -25.59 17.84
N GLY A 322 -6.33 -24.39 17.26
CA GLY A 322 -5.46 -24.02 16.14
C GLY A 322 -4.03 -23.64 16.52
N GLY A 323 -3.70 -23.60 17.81
CA GLY A 323 -2.36 -23.28 18.33
C GLY A 323 -2.13 -21.79 18.60
N ARG A 324 -3.14 -20.94 18.40
CA ARG A 324 -3.03 -19.50 18.60
C ARG A 324 -3.39 -19.10 20.04
N VAL A 325 -2.60 -18.19 20.62
CA VAL A 325 -2.86 -17.65 21.96
C VAL A 325 -3.98 -16.63 21.93
N LYS A 326 -4.87 -16.68 22.93
CA LYS A 326 -5.94 -15.68 23.09
C LYS A 326 -5.60 -14.60 24.10
N LYS A 327 -4.73 -14.90 25.07
CA LYS A 327 -4.46 -14.01 26.20
C LYS A 327 -2.99 -13.84 26.52
N PHE A 328 -2.67 -12.72 27.15
CA PHE A 328 -1.36 -12.45 27.72
C PHE A 328 -1.48 -11.93 29.16
N SER A 329 -0.41 -12.07 29.92
CA SER A 329 -0.24 -11.43 31.22
C SER A 329 1.15 -10.80 31.25
N ILE A 330 1.23 -9.57 31.76
CA ILE A 330 2.49 -8.80 31.81
C ILE A 330 2.61 -8.12 33.17
N THR A 331 3.84 -8.14 33.70
CA THR A 331 4.24 -7.36 34.87
C THR A 331 5.10 -6.20 34.39
N ILE A 332 4.77 -5.00 34.85
CA ILE A 332 5.41 -3.75 34.44
C ILE A 332 5.80 -2.97 35.68
N GLU A 333 7.05 -2.55 35.76
CA GLU A 333 7.51 -1.59 36.75
C GLU A 333 7.79 -0.25 36.05
N PHE A 334 7.34 0.84 36.65
CA PHE A 334 7.47 2.17 36.07
C PHE A 334 7.50 3.27 37.13
N LEU A 335 7.88 4.47 36.70
CA LEU A 335 7.87 5.68 37.52
C LEU A 335 6.82 6.65 36.99
N THR A 336 6.14 7.37 37.88
CA THR A 336 5.43 8.61 37.55
C THR A 336 6.21 9.81 38.05
N LYS A 337 6.07 10.95 37.38
CA LYS A 337 6.64 12.22 37.85
C LYS A 337 5.59 13.04 38.59
N GLU A 338 5.82 13.31 39.87
CA GLU A 338 4.86 13.98 40.75
C GLU A 338 5.56 15.06 41.56
N GLN A 339 5.18 16.33 41.35
CA GLN A 339 5.74 17.49 42.07
C GLN A 339 7.29 17.57 42.06
N GLY A 340 7.94 17.04 41.02
CA GLY A 340 9.41 17.03 40.89
C GLY A 340 10.09 15.76 41.42
N GLU A 341 9.33 14.83 42.00
CA GLU A 341 9.77 13.52 42.47
C GLU A 341 9.39 12.41 41.48
N ALA A 342 10.12 11.30 41.50
CA ALA A 342 9.84 10.09 40.74
C ALA A 342 9.26 9.03 41.69
N VAL A 343 7.99 8.68 41.49
CA VAL A 343 7.24 7.75 42.34
C VAL A 343 7.19 6.38 41.64
N PRO A 344 7.69 5.30 42.26
CA PRO A 344 7.67 3.97 41.66
C PRO A 344 6.31 3.28 41.79
N HIS A 345 5.94 2.54 40.74
CA HIS A 345 4.73 1.75 40.63
C HIS A 345 5.02 0.38 40.04
N SER A 346 4.17 -0.59 40.37
CA SER A 346 4.15 -1.91 39.74
C SER A 346 2.72 -2.22 39.31
N LEU A 347 2.56 -2.64 38.06
CA LEU A 347 1.29 -3.05 37.48
C LEU A 347 1.43 -4.50 37.01
N GLU A 348 0.61 -5.37 37.59
CA GLU A 348 0.44 -6.73 37.12
C GLU A 348 -0.92 -6.84 36.42
N THR A 349 -0.88 -7.23 35.15
CA THR A 349 -2.08 -7.46 34.34
C THR A 349 -2.22 -8.94 34.08
N ARG A 350 -3.45 -9.46 34.17
CA ARG A 350 -3.73 -10.88 34.00
C ARG A 350 -4.77 -11.07 32.92
N ASP A 351 -4.56 -12.09 32.10
CA ASP A 351 -5.55 -12.59 31.15
C ASP A 351 -6.15 -11.53 30.20
N ILE A 352 -5.34 -10.56 29.79
CA ILE A 352 -5.72 -9.53 28.81
C ILE A 352 -5.68 -10.11 27.40
N SER A 353 -6.51 -9.62 26.49
CA SER A 353 -6.54 -10.05 25.08
C SER A 353 -5.17 -9.92 24.40
N ALA A 354 -4.71 -10.99 23.75
CA ALA A 354 -3.46 -10.99 22.97
C ALA A 354 -3.46 -9.95 21.84
N ALA A 355 -4.64 -9.48 21.40
CA ALA A 355 -4.75 -8.38 20.45
C ALA A 355 -4.14 -7.07 21.01
N SER A 356 -4.36 -6.78 22.30
CA SER A 356 -3.79 -5.59 22.95
C SER A 356 -2.27 -5.66 23.03
N LEU A 357 -1.69 -6.84 23.29
CA LEU A 357 -0.24 -7.02 23.20
C LEU A 357 0.26 -6.75 21.78
N ARG A 358 -0.44 -7.26 20.76
CA ARG A 358 -0.09 -7.02 19.36
C ARG A 358 -0.17 -5.53 18.98
N GLU A 359 -1.05 -4.74 19.59
CA GLU A 359 -1.09 -3.28 19.40
C GLU A 359 0.09 -2.57 20.06
N ILE A 360 0.41 -2.94 21.30
CA ILE A 360 1.56 -2.43 22.08
C ILE A 360 2.86 -2.70 21.31
N ILE A 361 3.08 -3.94 20.88
CA ILE A 361 4.30 -4.33 20.16
C ILE A 361 4.28 -3.84 18.71
N GLY A 362 3.10 -3.84 18.09
CA GLY A 362 2.86 -3.47 16.69
C GLY A 362 2.63 -4.68 15.79
N ALA A 363 1.61 -4.59 14.94
CA ALA A 363 1.15 -5.65 14.05
C ALA A 363 2.17 -6.11 12.98
N SER A 364 3.20 -5.30 12.69
CA SER A 364 4.30 -5.64 11.79
C SER A 364 5.42 -6.44 12.48
N VAL A 365 5.49 -6.39 13.81
CA VAL A 365 6.48 -7.07 14.66
C VAL A 365 5.89 -8.38 15.19
N MET A 366 4.76 -8.29 15.91
CA MET A 366 3.96 -9.46 16.27
C MET A 366 2.98 -9.75 15.14
N LYS A 367 3.36 -10.63 14.22
CA LYS A 367 2.64 -10.80 12.93
C LYS A 367 1.41 -11.71 13.03
N SER A 368 1.36 -12.60 14.01
CA SER A 368 0.25 -13.53 14.24
C SER A 368 0.11 -13.84 15.74
N TYR A 369 -0.90 -14.62 16.08
CA TYR A 369 -1.09 -15.18 17.43
C TYR A 369 -0.58 -16.62 17.54
N LEU A 370 0.02 -17.18 16.49
CA LEU A 370 0.63 -18.51 16.51
C LEU A 370 2.07 -18.36 17.01
N VAL A 371 2.24 -18.57 18.31
CA VAL A 371 3.47 -18.28 19.04
C VAL A 371 4.05 -19.54 19.68
N ASP A 372 5.37 -19.58 19.76
CA ASP A 372 6.07 -20.53 20.62
C ASP A 372 6.02 -20.03 22.09
N PRO A 373 6.26 -20.89 23.09
CA PRO A 373 6.35 -20.46 24.48
C PRO A 373 7.37 -19.33 24.66
N VAL A 374 7.06 -18.37 25.54
CA VAL A 374 7.94 -17.23 25.83
C VAL A 374 9.26 -17.74 26.40
N SER A 375 10.37 -17.38 25.77
CA SER A 375 11.71 -17.68 26.26
C SER A 375 12.19 -16.57 27.20
N ALA A 376 12.39 -16.90 28.47
CA ALA A 376 12.83 -15.95 29.48
C ALA A 376 14.30 -16.19 29.85
N ALA A 377 15.19 -15.36 29.29
CA ALA A 377 16.59 -15.28 29.71
C ALA A 377 16.71 -14.41 30.99
N SER A 378 17.94 -14.29 31.51
CA SER A 378 18.21 -13.50 32.71
C SER A 378 17.86 -12.01 32.55
N ASP A 379 18.08 -11.44 31.36
CA ASP A 379 17.92 -10.01 31.08
C ASP A 379 16.85 -9.69 30.01
N THR A 380 16.32 -10.72 29.34
CA THR A 380 15.50 -10.57 28.13
C THR A 380 14.33 -11.55 28.12
N LEU A 381 13.18 -11.08 27.63
CA LEU A 381 12.01 -11.88 27.28
C LEU A 381 11.89 -11.94 25.76
N THR A 382 11.91 -13.13 25.17
CA THR A 382 11.80 -13.33 23.72
C THR A 382 10.51 -14.06 23.38
N VAL A 383 9.74 -13.47 22.45
CA VAL A 383 8.55 -14.08 21.87
C VAL A 383 8.85 -14.40 20.41
N SER A 384 8.64 -15.65 20.03
CA SER A 384 8.77 -16.12 18.65
C SER A 384 7.46 -16.71 18.16
N GLY A 385 7.24 -16.68 16.86
CA GLY A 385 6.03 -17.23 16.27
C GLY A 385 6.13 -17.42 14.76
N LYS A 386 5.03 -17.90 14.18
CA LYS A 386 4.93 -18.26 12.76
C LYS A 386 3.66 -17.69 12.15
N GLY A 387 3.70 -17.42 10.84
CA GLY A 387 2.58 -16.87 10.09
C GLY A 387 2.50 -15.34 10.13
N TYR A 388 1.55 -14.81 9.37
CA TYR A 388 1.25 -13.39 9.28
C TYR A 388 -0.24 -13.22 8.95
N GLY A 389 -0.99 -12.78 9.97
CA GLY A 389 -2.44 -12.57 9.92
C GLY A 389 -3.20 -13.51 10.84
N HIS A 390 -4.52 -13.57 10.67
CA HIS A 390 -5.41 -14.37 11.54
C HIS A 390 -5.30 -15.87 11.31
N GLY A 391 -4.91 -16.32 10.11
CA GLY A 391 -4.75 -17.75 9.78
C GLY A 391 -6.05 -18.51 9.50
N VAL A 392 -7.21 -17.91 9.71
CA VAL A 392 -8.51 -18.42 9.24
C VAL A 392 -8.59 -18.34 7.70
N GLY A 393 -9.11 -19.40 7.07
CA GLY A 393 -9.33 -19.45 5.61
C GLY A 393 -8.03 -19.52 4.80
N LEU A 394 -8.02 -18.82 3.66
CA LEU A 394 -6.95 -18.89 2.66
C LEU A 394 -5.62 -18.31 3.17
N SER A 395 -4.53 -19.11 3.08
CA SER A 395 -3.16 -18.60 3.14
C SER A 395 -2.70 -18.19 1.74
N GLN A 396 -2.36 -16.91 1.55
CA GLN A 396 -1.93 -16.39 0.26
C GLN A 396 -0.62 -17.03 -0.22
N TYR A 397 0.38 -17.13 0.67
CA TYR A 397 1.64 -17.81 0.34
C TYR A 397 1.42 -19.31 0.15
N GLY A 398 0.58 -19.95 0.98
CA GLY A 398 0.26 -21.37 0.84
C GLY A 398 -0.45 -21.68 -0.49
N ALA A 399 -1.33 -20.79 -0.96
CA ALA A 399 -1.96 -20.89 -2.27
C ALA A 399 -0.95 -20.74 -3.42
N ASN A 400 -0.03 -19.77 -3.35
CA ASN A 400 1.01 -19.60 -4.36
C ASN A 400 1.96 -20.80 -4.44
N ASN A 401 2.34 -21.35 -3.29
CA ASN A 401 3.18 -22.55 -3.25
C ASN A 401 2.42 -23.79 -3.76
N SER A 402 1.14 -23.94 -3.40
CA SER A 402 0.28 -25.00 -3.95
C SER A 402 0.16 -24.91 -5.47
N ALA A 403 -0.03 -23.70 -6.00
CA ALA A 403 -0.10 -23.44 -7.43
C ALA A 403 1.22 -23.73 -8.16
N LYS A 404 2.37 -23.38 -7.56
CA LYS A 404 3.70 -23.73 -8.07
C LYS A 404 3.95 -25.25 -8.09
N SER A 405 3.32 -25.98 -7.17
CA SER A 405 3.32 -27.45 -7.15
C SER A 405 2.29 -28.07 -8.11
N GLY A 406 1.64 -27.27 -8.97
CA GLY A 406 0.75 -27.75 -10.02
C GLY A 406 -0.74 -27.82 -9.66
N LYS A 407 -1.14 -27.44 -8.44
CA LYS A 407 -2.57 -27.42 -8.08
C LYS A 407 -3.33 -26.31 -8.80
N THR A 408 -4.53 -26.62 -9.25
CA THR A 408 -5.49 -25.67 -9.82
C THR A 408 -6.14 -24.82 -8.74
N TYR A 409 -6.68 -23.65 -9.11
CA TYR A 409 -7.38 -22.77 -8.18
C TYR A 409 -8.57 -23.45 -7.50
N LYS A 410 -9.25 -24.37 -8.19
CA LYS A 410 -10.37 -25.15 -7.63
C LYS A 410 -9.91 -26.06 -6.49
N GLU A 411 -8.80 -26.77 -6.68
CA GLU A 411 -8.21 -27.62 -5.64
C GLU A 411 -7.69 -26.80 -4.45
N ILE A 412 -7.14 -25.62 -4.72
CA ILE A 412 -6.68 -24.71 -3.67
C ILE A 412 -7.86 -24.16 -2.87
N LEU A 413 -8.93 -23.71 -3.52
CA LEU A 413 -10.16 -23.25 -2.86
C LEU A 413 -10.80 -24.37 -2.03
N ALA A 414 -10.95 -25.57 -2.59
CA ALA A 414 -11.49 -26.73 -1.88
C ALA A 414 -10.64 -27.14 -0.68
N PHE A 415 -9.32 -26.87 -0.72
CA PHE A 415 -8.50 -26.96 0.47
C PHE A 415 -8.90 -25.87 1.48
N TYR A 416 -8.78 -24.57 1.20
CA TYR A 416 -8.97 -23.58 2.27
C TYR A 416 -10.41 -23.39 2.76
N TYR A 417 -11.41 -23.72 1.93
CA TYR A 417 -12.83 -23.57 2.22
C TYR A 417 -13.53 -24.91 2.00
N GLU A 418 -13.33 -25.84 2.93
CA GLU A 418 -13.85 -27.21 2.80
C GLU A 418 -15.37 -27.23 2.65
N ASN A 419 -15.91 -28.23 1.95
CA ASN A 419 -17.35 -28.42 1.76
C ASN A 419 -18.06 -27.27 1.03
N THR A 420 -17.33 -26.30 0.48
CA THR A 420 -17.90 -25.27 -0.39
C THR A 420 -17.98 -25.74 -1.84
N ALA A 421 -18.90 -25.16 -2.59
CA ALA A 421 -19.01 -25.30 -4.03
C ALA A 421 -18.57 -24.00 -4.73
N LEU A 422 -18.12 -24.15 -5.97
CA LEU A 422 -17.81 -23.02 -6.85
C LEU A 422 -18.98 -22.81 -7.81
N GLU A 423 -19.66 -21.68 -7.70
CA GLU A 423 -20.86 -21.36 -8.49
C GLU A 423 -20.72 -20.01 -9.19
N THR A 424 -21.48 -19.80 -10.27
CA THR A 424 -21.54 -18.51 -10.98
C THR A 424 -22.73 -17.70 -10.47
N ALA A 425 -22.48 -16.57 -9.81
CA ALA A 425 -23.52 -15.70 -9.24
C ALA A 425 -24.15 -14.73 -10.27
N TYR A 426 -23.35 -14.27 -11.23
CA TYR A 426 -23.73 -13.31 -12.26
C TYR A 426 -22.88 -13.55 -13.51
N GLN A 427 -23.31 -12.98 -14.64
CA GLN A 427 -22.54 -12.95 -15.89
C GLN A 427 -22.49 -11.51 -16.39
N LEU A 428 -21.37 -11.09 -16.99
CA LEU A 428 -21.34 -9.81 -17.69
C LEU A 428 -22.33 -9.85 -18.86
N ALA A 429 -23.03 -8.74 -19.08
CA ALA A 429 -23.77 -8.56 -20.32
C ALA A 429 -22.79 -8.63 -21.50
N PRO A 430 -23.16 -9.26 -22.63
CA PRO A 430 -22.33 -9.22 -23.83
C PRO A 430 -22.02 -7.76 -24.18
N GLU A 431 -20.75 -7.43 -24.46
CA GLU A 431 -20.39 -6.11 -24.97
C GLU A 431 -21.26 -5.82 -26.19
N GLN A 432 -22.09 -4.77 -26.12
CA GLN A 432 -22.84 -4.30 -27.27
C GLN A 432 -21.84 -3.97 -28.38
N PRO A 433 -22.00 -4.52 -29.60
CA PRO A 433 -21.11 -4.18 -30.70
C PRO A 433 -21.15 -2.66 -30.89
N VAL A 434 -19.98 -2.02 -30.84
CA VAL A 434 -19.82 -0.60 -31.14
C VAL A 434 -20.45 -0.38 -32.52
N PRO A 435 -21.42 0.54 -32.70
CA PRO A 435 -22.04 0.77 -34.00
C PRO A 435 -20.95 1.11 -35.01
N VAL A 436 -20.78 0.24 -36.00
CA VAL A 436 -19.93 0.53 -37.16
C VAL A 436 -20.67 1.62 -37.94
N GLU A 437 -20.09 2.81 -38.00
CA GLU A 437 -20.58 3.90 -38.83
C GLU A 437 -20.71 3.40 -40.28
N PRO A 438 -21.85 3.59 -40.98
CA PRO A 438 -22.08 3.00 -42.28
C PRO A 438 -21.08 3.56 -43.31
N THR A 439 -20.27 2.67 -43.89
CA THR A 439 -19.48 2.98 -45.09
C THR A 439 -20.41 3.46 -46.22
N PRO A 440 -20.05 4.51 -46.98
CA PRO A 440 -20.86 5.00 -48.08
C PRO A 440 -21.11 3.91 -49.13
N ALA A 441 -22.34 3.88 -49.67
CA ALA A 441 -22.77 2.88 -50.64
C ALA A 441 -21.92 2.89 -51.93
N PRO A 442 -21.61 1.72 -52.53
CA PRO A 442 -20.94 1.66 -53.83
C PRO A 442 -21.86 2.14 -54.95
N VAL A 443 -21.32 2.93 -55.88
CA VAL A 443 -22.00 3.36 -57.11
C VAL A 443 -22.13 2.16 -58.07
N ILE A 444 -23.35 1.89 -58.55
CA ILE A 444 -23.71 0.80 -59.46
C ILE A 444 -23.45 1.22 -60.93
N PRO A 445 -22.74 0.43 -61.76
CA PRO A 445 -22.80 0.54 -63.21
C PRO A 445 -23.91 -0.34 -63.83
N ALA A 446 -24.45 0.11 -64.96
CA ALA A 446 -25.59 -0.43 -65.71
C ALA A 446 -25.40 -1.88 -66.28
N PRO A 447 -26.48 -2.59 -66.67
CA PRO A 447 -26.42 -4.03 -66.97
C PRO A 447 -26.02 -4.31 -68.43
N THR A 448 -25.40 -5.47 -68.67
CA THR A 448 -25.08 -6.00 -70.01
C THR A 448 -25.52 -7.48 -70.07
N PRO A 449 -25.99 -8.00 -71.23
CA PRO A 449 -26.93 -9.11 -71.29
C PRO A 449 -26.28 -10.50 -71.21
N THR A 450 -27.11 -11.48 -70.85
CA THR A 450 -26.77 -12.90 -70.65
C THR A 450 -26.51 -13.64 -71.97
N PRO A 451 -25.47 -14.50 -72.06
CA PRO A 451 -25.33 -15.47 -73.14
C PRO A 451 -25.72 -16.91 -72.74
N ILE A 452 -26.13 -17.66 -73.76
CA ILE A 452 -26.61 -19.05 -73.84
C ILE A 452 -25.46 -20.06 -73.58
N PRO A 453 -25.70 -21.27 -73.03
CA PRO A 453 -24.63 -22.20 -72.64
C PRO A 453 -24.00 -22.95 -73.83
N THR A 454 -22.69 -23.19 -73.74
CA THR A 454 -21.90 -24.10 -74.60
C THR A 454 -21.19 -25.14 -73.70
N PRO A 455 -20.76 -26.29 -74.25
CA PRO A 455 -20.63 -27.55 -73.52
C PRO A 455 -19.48 -27.58 -72.52
N SER A 456 -19.67 -28.39 -71.47
CA SER A 456 -18.74 -28.62 -70.36
C SER A 456 -17.32 -28.94 -70.84
N PRO A 457 -16.28 -28.22 -70.38
CA PRO A 457 -14.89 -28.59 -70.60
C PRO A 457 -14.54 -29.84 -69.77
N ALA A 458 -13.53 -30.58 -70.22
CA ALA A 458 -12.99 -31.72 -69.50
C ALA A 458 -12.59 -31.36 -68.06
N MET A 459 -12.91 -32.26 -67.13
CA MET A 459 -12.60 -32.14 -65.70
C MET A 459 -11.08 -31.97 -65.50
N ASP A 460 -10.66 -30.87 -64.89
CA ASP A 460 -9.29 -30.68 -64.44
C ASP A 460 -8.95 -31.72 -63.36
N ALA A 461 -7.88 -32.49 -63.59
CA ALA A 461 -7.41 -33.54 -62.69
C ALA A 461 -6.21 -33.12 -61.85
N THR A 462 -5.75 -31.88 -61.98
CA THR A 462 -4.56 -31.37 -61.29
C THR A 462 -4.93 -30.41 -60.17
N ALA A 463 -4.30 -30.59 -59.00
CA ALA A 463 -4.54 -29.70 -57.86
C ALA A 463 -3.81 -28.35 -58.04
N PRO A 464 -4.39 -27.25 -57.51
CA PRO A 464 -3.72 -25.96 -57.47
C PRO A 464 -2.34 -26.05 -56.80
N THR A 465 -1.34 -25.35 -57.31
CA THR A 465 -0.03 -25.22 -56.66
C THR A 465 0.09 -23.92 -55.88
N ILE A 466 0.49 -24.04 -54.61
CA ILE A 466 0.84 -22.92 -53.74
C ILE A 466 2.36 -22.72 -53.79
N LYS A 467 2.82 -21.53 -54.17
CA LYS A 467 4.24 -21.17 -54.28
C LYS A 467 4.54 -19.82 -53.63
N GLU A 468 5.81 -19.46 -53.55
CA GLU A 468 6.27 -18.12 -53.10
C GLU A 468 5.79 -17.69 -51.70
N THR A 469 5.72 -18.65 -50.77
CA THR A 469 5.28 -18.37 -49.40
C THR A 469 6.30 -17.56 -48.62
N LYS A 470 5.91 -16.39 -48.11
CA LYS A 470 6.78 -15.51 -47.33
C LYS A 470 6.01 -14.82 -46.21
N THR A 471 6.58 -14.81 -45.00
CA THR A 471 6.04 -14.08 -43.86
C THR A 471 6.90 -12.87 -43.51
N SER A 472 6.27 -11.76 -43.13
CA SER A 472 6.95 -10.56 -42.61
C SER A 472 6.20 -9.98 -41.41
N TYR A 473 6.92 -9.53 -40.39
CA TYR A 473 6.37 -8.84 -39.23
C TYR A 473 6.67 -7.34 -39.28
N ASP A 474 5.64 -6.52 -39.15
CA ASP A 474 5.75 -5.10 -38.95
C ASP A 474 5.52 -4.76 -37.46
N SER A 475 6.59 -4.35 -36.79
CA SER A 475 6.56 -4.00 -35.37
C SER A 475 5.85 -2.68 -35.07
N LYS A 476 5.61 -1.82 -36.06
CA LYS A 476 4.89 -0.55 -35.88
C LYS A 476 3.39 -0.77 -35.86
N THR A 477 2.89 -1.63 -36.74
CA THR A 477 1.46 -1.91 -36.89
C THR A 477 1.01 -3.17 -36.13
N ASN A 478 1.96 -3.95 -35.59
CA ASN A 478 1.71 -5.25 -34.97
C ASN A 478 0.99 -6.22 -35.91
N GLN A 479 1.40 -6.25 -37.17
CA GLN A 479 0.82 -7.12 -38.19
C GLN A 479 1.86 -8.08 -38.75
N VAL A 480 1.48 -9.34 -38.89
CA VAL A 480 2.23 -10.34 -39.64
C VAL A 480 1.53 -10.54 -40.98
N LYS A 481 2.23 -10.26 -42.07
CA LYS A 481 1.75 -10.48 -43.43
C LYS A 481 2.31 -11.80 -43.97
N LEU A 482 1.44 -12.68 -44.41
CA LEU A 482 1.77 -13.85 -45.22
C LEU A 482 1.47 -13.52 -46.68
N SER A 483 2.46 -13.66 -47.56
CA SER A 483 2.30 -13.59 -49.02
C SER A 483 2.50 -14.98 -49.62
N PHE A 484 1.76 -15.32 -50.68
CA PHE A 484 1.85 -16.59 -51.41
C PHE A 484 1.27 -16.42 -52.82
N ALA A 485 1.53 -17.34 -53.74
CA ALA A 485 0.96 -17.34 -55.09
C ALA A 485 0.25 -18.67 -55.37
N ILE A 486 -0.87 -18.61 -56.11
CA ILE A 486 -1.58 -19.76 -56.65
C ILE A 486 -1.52 -19.72 -58.19
N ASN A 487 -1.36 -20.86 -58.84
CA ASN A 487 -1.25 -20.98 -60.30
C ASN A 487 -2.59 -20.86 -61.04
N GLU A 488 -3.71 -21.04 -60.35
CA GLU A 488 -5.05 -21.09 -60.91
C GLU A 488 -6.09 -20.55 -59.93
N ASN A 489 -7.35 -20.46 -60.37
CA ASN A 489 -8.44 -19.96 -59.55
C ASN A 489 -8.83 -21.01 -58.51
N SER A 490 -8.86 -20.64 -57.24
CA SER A 490 -9.11 -21.59 -56.15
C SER A 490 -9.79 -20.95 -54.95
N LYS A 491 -10.55 -21.74 -54.20
CA LYS A 491 -10.99 -21.42 -52.85
C LYS A 491 -9.82 -21.58 -51.89
N VAL A 492 -9.44 -20.48 -51.25
CA VAL A 492 -8.29 -20.44 -50.35
C VAL A 492 -8.72 -20.32 -48.89
N THR A 493 -8.12 -21.14 -48.04
CA THR A 493 -8.21 -21.06 -46.58
C THR A 493 -6.82 -20.82 -46.00
N VAL A 494 -6.70 -19.88 -45.06
CA VAL A 494 -5.47 -19.58 -44.33
C VAL A 494 -5.76 -19.58 -42.83
N GLN A 495 -5.13 -20.49 -42.10
CA GLN A 495 -5.23 -20.62 -40.65
C GLN A 495 -3.88 -20.39 -39.99
N VAL A 496 -3.90 -19.89 -38.76
CA VAL A 496 -2.70 -19.77 -37.91
C VAL A 496 -2.84 -20.74 -36.75
N ASN A 497 -1.86 -21.61 -36.61
CA ASN A 497 -1.80 -22.64 -35.57
C ASN A 497 -0.69 -22.31 -34.56
N ASP A 498 -0.90 -22.66 -33.30
CA ASP A 498 0.17 -22.63 -32.30
C ASP A 498 1.15 -23.81 -32.45
N GLN A 499 2.16 -23.84 -31.59
CA GLN A 499 3.16 -24.91 -31.53
C GLN A 499 2.59 -26.31 -31.24
N ASN A 500 1.35 -26.41 -30.74
CA ASN A 500 0.66 -27.66 -30.45
C ASN A 500 -0.31 -28.06 -31.57
N GLY A 501 -0.35 -27.30 -32.67
CA GLY A 501 -1.26 -27.56 -33.81
C GLY A 501 -2.68 -27.06 -33.59
N ARG A 502 -2.97 -26.32 -32.51
CA ARG A 502 -4.30 -25.75 -32.28
C ARG A 502 -4.50 -24.51 -33.15
N VAL A 503 -5.62 -24.44 -33.87
CA VAL A 503 -6.02 -23.25 -34.64
C VAL A 503 -6.26 -22.08 -33.69
N ILE A 504 -5.44 -21.04 -33.82
CA ILE A 504 -5.53 -19.78 -33.08
C ILE A 504 -6.46 -18.81 -33.78
N THR A 505 -6.43 -18.76 -35.11
CA THR A 505 -7.33 -17.93 -35.91
C THR A 505 -7.39 -18.41 -37.36
N THR A 506 -8.48 -18.07 -38.06
CA THR A 506 -8.64 -18.28 -39.51
C THR A 506 -8.65 -16.89 -40.17
N LEU A 507 -7.64 -16.60 -40.98
CA LEU A 507 -7.45 -15.30 -41.64
C LEU A 507 -8.22 -15.20 -42.96
N VAL A 508 -8.35 -16.32 -43.65
CA VAL A 508 -9.13 -16.47 -44.88
C VAL A 508 -9.86 -17.80 -44.78
N ASN A 509 -11.16 -17.83 -45.01
CA ASN A 509 -11.98 -19.04 -44.89
C ASN A 509 -12.68 -19.34 -46.22
N GLY A 510 -12.15 -20.29 -47.00
CA GLY A 510 -12.76 -20.78 -48.23
C GLY A 510 -13.09 -19.71 -49.28
N ALA A 511 -12.30 -18.63 -49.37
CA ALA A 511 -12.60 -17.50 -50.23
C ALA A 511 -12.11 -17.75 -51.67
N ASP A 512 -12.94 -17.43 -52.66
CA ASP A 512 -12.57 -17.53 -54.08
C ASP A 512 -11.46 -16.52 -54.42
N LYS A 513 -10.32 -17.03 -54.88
CA LYS A 513 -9.15 -16.23 -55.28
C LYS A 513 -8.76 -16.56 -56.71
N GLN A 514 -8.38 -15.52 -57.44
CA GLN A 514 -7.85 -15.66 -58.80
C GLN A 514 -6.38 -16.10 -58.76
N ALA A 515 -5.94 -16.73 -59.84
CA ALA A 515 -4.53 -17.05 -60.09
C ALA A 515 -3.63 -15.82 -59.86
N GLY A 516 -2.46 -16.03 -59.26
CA GLY A 516 -1.47 -15.00 -58.98
C GLY A 516 -1.21 -14.77 -57.49
N SER A 517 -0.57 -13.64 -57.18
CA SER A 517 -0.11 -13.32 -55.83
C SER A 517 -1.25 -12.92 -54.90
N GLN A 518 -1.25 -13.51 -53.71
CA GLN A 518 -2.22 -13.33 -52.64
C GLN A 518 -1.51 -12.97 -51.33
N SER A 519 -2.25 -12.39 -50.38
CA SER A 519 -1.74 -12.19 -49.04
C SER A 519 -2.83 -12.25 -47.96
N ALA A 520 -2.43 -12.62 -46.76
CA ALA A 520 -3.26 -12.61 -45.56
C ALA A 520 -2.52 -11.87 -44.44
N VAL A 521 -3.25 -11.10 -43.63
CA VAL A 521 -2.68 -10.30 -42.55
C VAL A 521 -3.23 -10.77 -41.21
N TRP A 522 -2.34 -11.01 -40.26
CA TRP A 522 -2.65 -11.39 -38.90
C TRP A 522 -2.30 -10.28 -37.92
N ASN A 523 -3.28 -9.75 -37.18
CA ASN A 523 -3.05 -8.80 -36.10
C ASN A 523 -2.52 -9.54 -34.87
N VAL A 524 -1.28 -9.25 -34.51
CA VAL A 524 -0.58 -9.91 -33.40
C VAL A 524 -0.49 -9.03 -32.16
N SER A 525 -1.17 -7.89 -32.08
CA SER A 525 -1.10 -6.95 -30.94
C SER A 525 -1.29 -7.65 -29.58
N ARG A 526 -2.23 -8.59 -29.48
CA ARG A 526 -2.55 -9.36 -28.25
C ARG A 526 -1.96 -10.78 -28.22
N VAL A 527 -1.18 -11.15 -29.23
CA VAL A 527 -0.59 -12.48 -29.38
C VAL A 527 0.79 -12.52 -28.71
N ILE A 528 1.10 -13.59 -27.95
CA ILE A 528 2.38 -13.73 -27.25
C ILE A 528 3.52 -14.08 -28.22
N ASN A 529 4.75 -13.71 -27.87
CA ASN A 529 5.93 -14.19 -28.61
C ASN A 529 5.98 -15.72 -28.59
N GLY A 530 6.33 -16.34 -29.71
CA GLY A 530 6.29 -17.78 -29.84
C GLY A 530 6.37 -18.27 -31.27
N LYS A 531 6.40 -19.60 -31.43
CA LYS A 531 6.37 -20.27 -32.73
C LYS A 531 4.92 -20.52 -33.14
N TYR A 532 4.62 -20.18 -34.39
CA TYR A 532 3.32 -20.31 -35.02
C TYR A 532 3.51 -20.91 -36.41
N THR A 533 2.42 -21.44 -36.96
CA THR A 533 2.43 -22.03 -38.31
C THR A 533 1.22 -21.53 -39.09
N PHE A 534 1.44 -20.98 -40.27
CA PHE A 534 0.35 -20.68 -41.21
C PHE A 534 0.03 -21.94 -42.00
N GLY A 535 -1.17 -22.50 -41.82
CA GLY A 535 -1.72 -23.56 -42.67
C GLY A 535 -2.49 -22.95 -43.83
N LEU A 536 -2.10 -23.25 -45.06
CA LEU A 536 -2.79 -22.85 -46.28
C LEU A 536 -3.46 -24.06 -46.92
N THR A 537 -4.64 -23.84 -47.50
CA THR A 537 -5.33 -24.83 -48.36
C THR A 537 -5.91 -24.11 -49.57
N ALA A 538 -5.67 -24.63 -50.77
CA ALA A 538 -6.28 -24.17 -52.01
C ALA A 538 -7.06 -25.31 -52.66
N GLU A 539 -8.29 -25.04 -53.11
CA GLU A 539 -9.21 -26.01 -53.72
C GLU A 539 -9.80 -25.43 -55.02
N ASP A 540 -9.70 -26.14 -56.13
CA ASP A 540 -10.25 -25.70 -57.42
C ASP A 540 -11.77 -26.00 -57.54
N SER A 541 -12.38 -25.66 -58.67
CA SER A 541 -13.79 -25.97 -58.96
C SER A 541 -14.06 -27.46 -59.19
N SER A 542 -13.02 -28.27 -59.41
CA SER A 542 -13.08 -29.72 -59.58
C SER A 542 -12.83 -30.48 -58.25
N HIS A 543 -12.70 -29.75 -57.13
CA HIS A 543 -12.41 -30.23 -55.78
C HIS A 543 -11.00 -30.83 -55.57
N ASN A 544 -10.05 -30.57 -56.47
CA ASN A 544 -8.65 -30.94 -56.22
C ASN A 544 -8.03 -29.96 -55.21
N LYS A 545 -7.28 -30.48 -54.22
CA LYS A 545 -6.75 -29.68 -53.11
C LYS A 545 -5.24 -29.75 -53.00
N SER A 546 -4.64 -28.64 -52.58
CA SER A 546 -3.26 -28.60 -52.09
C SER A 546 -3.17 -27.88 -50.74
N SER A 547 -2.09 -28.17 -50.01
CA SER A 547 -1.83 -27.53 -48.72
C SER A 547 -0.38 -27.16 -48.57
N ALA A 548 -0.13 -26.07 -47.85
CA ALA A 548 1.21 -25.61 -47.50
C ALA A 548 1.26 -25.20 -46.03
N SER A 549 2.42 -25.38 -45.40
CA SER A 549 2.65 -25.07 -43.99
C SER A 549 3.85 -24.15 -43.86
N VAL A 550 3.65 -22.94 -43.33
CA VAL A 550 4.68 -21.90 -43.28
C VAL A 550 4.98 -21.55 -41.82
N PRO A 551 6.14 -21.96 -41.27
CA PRO A 551 6.49 -21.65 -39.90
C PRO A 551 6.84 -20.16 -39.74
N PHE A 552 6.45 -19.58 -38.61
CA PHE A 552 6.73 -18.19 -38.25
C PHE A 552 7.04 -18.07 -36.76
N THR A 553 8.05 -17.29 -36.41
CA THR A 553 8.36 -16.97 -35.00
C THR A 553 8.04 -15.50 -34.74
N LEU A 554 7.07 -15.25 -33.87
CA LEU A 554 6.74 -13.90 -33.42
C LEU A 554 7.71 -13.49 -32.30
N ALA A 555 8.48 -12.43 -32.55
CA ALA A 555 9.38 -11.83 -31.58
C ALA A 555 9.17 -10.31 -31.53
N LYS A 556 8.24 -9.86 -30.70
CA LYS A 556 8.03 -8.44 -30.41
C LYS A 556 9.22 -7.89 -29.61
N PRO A 557 9.73 -6.68 -29.93
CA PRO A 557 10.74 -6.01 -29.13
C PRO A 557 10.20 -5.73 -27.72
N ALA A 558 11.05 -5.87 -26.70
CA ALA A 558 10.70 -5.53 -25.33
C ALA A 558 10.31 -4.04 -25.25
N PRO A 559 9.24 -3.67 -24.51
CA PRO A 559 8.89 -2.27 -24.33
C PRO A 559 10.06 -1.51 -23.69
N LYS A 560 10.32 -0.29 -24.18
CA LYS A 560 11.32 0.61 -23.61
C LYS A 560 10.87 0.98 -22.20
N ASP A 561 11.74 0.75 -21.21
CA ASP A 561 11.48 1.17 -19.84
C ASP A 561 11.43 2.70 -19.76
N THR A 562 10.25 3.22 -19.46
CA THR A 562 9.97 4.66 -19.29
C THR A 562 9.83 5.05 -17.83
N THR A 563 9.98 4.09 -16.91
CA THR A 563 9.72 4.31 -15.50
C THR A 563 11.00 4.65 -14.77
N ALA A 564 11.00 5.77 -14.06
CA ALA A 564 12.14 6.11 -13.21
C ALA A 564 12.19 5.22 -11.97
N PRO A 565 13.40 4.84 -11.50
CA PRO A 565 13.58 4.08 -10.26
C PRO A 565 12.80 4.67 -9.10
N VAL A 566 12.24 3.81 -8.27
CA VAL A 566 11.50 4.20 -7.07
C VAL A 566 12.44 4.18 -5.86
N ILE A 567 12.47 5.29 -5.14
CA ILE A 567 13.23 5.44 -3.89
C ILE A 567 12.23 5.50 -2.73
N ASN A 568 12.20 4.45 -1.90
CA ASN A 568 11.26 4.30 -0.78
C ASN A 568 12.01 4.00 0.54
N ASN A 569 11.25 3.89 1.64
CA ASN A 569 11.77 3.46 2.95
C ASN A 569 12.98 4.28 3.41
N THR A 570 12.89 5.60 3.22
CA THR A 570 13.96 6.53 3.53
C THR A 570 13.92 6.94 4.99
N ALA A 571 15.03 6.79 5.69
CA ALA A 571 15.15 7.19 7.08
C ALA A 571 16.58 7.62 7.38
N ALA A 572 16.75 8.68 8.17
CA ALA A 572 18.04 9.11 8.67
C ALA A 572 18.07 8.97 10.19
N SER A 573 19.14 8.36 10.71
CA SER A 573 19.35 8.18 12.15
C SER A 573 20.78 8.55 12.51
N ILE A 574 21.02 8.97 13.75
CA ILE A 574 22.35 9.37 14.21
C ILE A 574 22.90 8.37 15.23
N THR A 575 24.18 8.06 15.10
CA THR A 575 24.95 7.34 16.10
C THR A 575 26.26 8.10 16.30
N LYS A 576 26.45 8.68 17.49
CA LYS A 576 27.56 9.61 17.79
C LYS A 576 27.61 10.76 16.76
N ASP A 577 28.70 10.93 16.03
CA ASP A 577 28.89 11.97 15.03
C ASP A 577 28.53 11.53 13.61
N THR A 578 27.94 10.34 13.41
CA THR A 578 27.61 9.83 12.07
C THR A 578 26.10 9.73 11.89
N VAL A 579 25.58 10.39 10.86
CA VAL A 579 24.20 10.21 10.41
C VAL A 579 24.17 9.14 9.32
N SER A 580 23.42 8.07 9.57
CA SER A 580 23.21 6.97 8.63
C SER A 580 21.87 7.16 7.92
N LEU A 581 21.92 7.32 6.60
CA LEU A 581 20.78 7.41 5.70
C LEU A 581 20.49 6.03 5.11
N LYS A 582 19.34 5.47 5.46
CA LYS A 582 18.74 4.31 4.83
C LYS A 582 17.87 4.75 3.66
N TYR A 583 17.93 4.04 2.54
CA TYR A 583 17.01 4.19 1.41
C TYR A 583 16.84 2.84 0.69
N GLN A 584 15.72 2.63 0.01
CA GLN A 584 15.46 1.40 -0.71
C GLN A 584 15.17 1.68 -2.19
N LEU A 585 15.84 0.94 -3.06
CA LEU A 585 15.63 0.97 -4.50
C LEU A 585 14.80 -0.24 -4.93
N ASN A 586 13.82 -0.04 -5.81
CA ASN A 586 13.08 -1.12 -6.46
C ASN A 586 13.95 -1.88 -7.48
N GLU A 587 14.94 -1.22 -8.08
CA GLU A 587 15.80 -1.74 -9.14
C GLU A 587 17.26 -1.27 -8.97
N ALA A 588 18.17 -1.79 -9.80
CA ALA A 588 19.55 -1.36 -9.80
C ALA A 588 19.68 0.02 -10.45
N SER A 589 20.43 0.94 -9.83
CA SER A 589 20.52 2.32 -10.29
C SER A 589 21.89 2.94 -10.01
N LYS A 590 22.24 3.97 -10.77
CA LYS A 590 23.28 4.94 -10.40
C LYS A 590 22.69 5.94 -9.43
N VAL A 591 23.28 6.05 -8.25
CA VAL A 591 22.77 6.88 -7.15
C VAL A 591 23.72 8.04 -6.86
N THR A 592 23.14 9.22 -6.70
CA THR A 592 23.82 10.44 -6.25
C THR A 592 23.11 10.96 -5.01
N ILE A 593 23.85 11.30 -3.95
CA ILE A 593 23.28 11.77 -2.69
C ILE A 593 24.00 13.04 -2.23
N PHE A 594 23.25 14.14 -2.15
CA PHE A 594 23.71 15.40 -1.59
C PHE A 594 23.07 15.66 -0.23
N VAL A 595 23.85 16.18 0.71
CA VAL A 595 23.35 16.76 1.94
C VAL A 595 23.31 18.27 1.75
N LYS A 596 22.13 18.87 1.85
CA LYS A 596 21.92 20.32 1.71
C LYS A 596 21.53 20.95 3.04
N ASP A 597 22.04 22.14 3.31
CA ASP A 597 21.61 22.95 4.46
C ASP A 597 20.22 23.60 4.23
N SER A 598 19.74 24.36 5.21
CA SER A 598 18.44 25.07 5.14
C SER A 598 18.35 26.13 4.04
N LYS A 599 19.49 26.56 3.48
CA LYS A 599 19.55 27.50 2.34
C LYS A 599 19.70 26.76 1.00
N GLY A 600 19.68 25.43 1.01
CA GLY A 600 19.83 24.60 -0.18
C GLY A 600 21.28 24.42 -0.65
N LYS A 601 22.28 24.89 0.11
CA LYS A 601 23.70 24.72 -0.23
C LYS A 601 24.14 23.30 0.09
N THR A 602 24.80 22.62 -0.85
CA THR A 602 25.40 21.30 -0.62
C THR A 602 26.54 21.41 0.38
N VAL A 603 26.41 20.72 1.51
CA VAL A 603 27.42 20.65 2.59
C VAL A 603 28.18 19.34 2.60
N ALA A 604 27.65 18.28 1.95
CA ALA A 604 28.34 17.02 1.73
C ALA A 604 27.77 16.28 0.51
N THR A 605 28.60 15.45 -0.12
CA THR A 605 28.20 14.49 -1.16
C THR A 605 28.53 13.11 -0.65
N LEU A 606 27.52 12.25 -0.46
CA LEU A 606 27.71 10.92 0.12
C LEU A 606 27.93 9.86 -0.96
N GLU A 607 27.30 10.04 -2.12
CA GLU A 607 27.40 9.16 -3.28
C GLU A 607 27.38 10.04 -4.54
N ASN A 608 28.14 9.66 -5.57
CA ASN A 608 28.16 10.37 -6.84
C ASN A 608 28.12 9.38 -8.01
N ASN A 609 26.95 9.25 -8.65
CA ASN A 609 26.68 8.27 -9.71
C ASN A 609 27.12 6.83 -9.37
N ALA A 610 27.08 6.48 -8.08
CA ALA A 610 27.53 5.20 -7.60
C ALA A 610 26.54 4.10 -8.03
N LYS A 611 27.04 3.03 -8.65
CA LYS A 611 26.19 1.88 -9.01
C LYS A 611 25.76 1.16 -7.73
N LYS A 612 24.46 0.99 -7.53
CA LYS A 612 23.87 0.25 -6.41
C LYS A 612 22.83 -0.72 -6.96
N ASP A 613 22.84 -1.98 -6.50
CA ASP A 613 21.77 -2.89 -6.89
C ASP A 613 20.46 -2.56 -6.16
N LYS A 614 19.39 -3.27 -6.53
CA LYS A 614 18.09 -3.17 -5.86
C LYS A 614 18.15 -3.57 -4.37
N GLY A 615 17.21 -3.05 -3.60
CA GLY A 615 17.05 -3.34 -2.17
C GLY A 615 17.51 -2.20 -1.26
N ILE A 616 17.66 -2.51 0.03
CA ILE A 616 18.02 -1.52 1.06
C ILE A 616 19.49 -1.14 0.92
N ARG A 617 19.76 0.15 0.92
CA ARG A 617 21.08 0.76 0.83
C ARG A 617 21.27 1.77 1.96
N TRP A 618 22.54 2.02 2.24
CA TRP A 618 22.97 2.91 3.31
C TRP A 618 24.01 3.89 2.77
N ALA A 619 23.94 5.13 3.24
CA ALA A 619 24.97 6.13 3.08
C ALA A 619 25.22 6.81 4.42
N SER A 620 26.46 7.19 4.70
CA SER A 620 26.83 7.75 6.00
C SER A 620 27.42 9.14 5.85
N TRP A 621 26.98 10.07 6.68
CA TRP A 621 27.48 11.43 6.75
C TRP A 621 28.16 11.68 8.09
N ASN A 622 29.46 12.00 8.06
CA ASN A 622 30.19 12.45 9.23
C ASN A 622 29.82 13.92 9.53
N THR A 623 29.18 14.11 10.68
CA THR A 623 28.65 15.40 11.11
C THR A 623 29.60 16.18 12.02
N SER A 624 30.80 15.69 12.35
CA SER A 624 31.74 16.35 13.30
C SER A 624 31.90 17.86 13.07
N LYS A 625 31.98 18.30 11.80
CA LYS A 625 32.10 19.71 11.39
C LYS A 625 30.77 20.42 11.08
N ALA A 626 29.65 19.69 11.10
CA ALA A 626 28.32 20.24 10.85
C ALA A 626 27.74 20.89 12.12
N VAL A 627 27.05 22.02 11.93
CA VAL A 627 26.34 22.76 12.99
C VAL A 627 24.96 22.15 13.23
N ASN A 628 24.38 22.40 14.41
CA ASN A 628 22.99 22.01 14.65
C ASN A 628 22.06 22.78 13.71
N GLY A 629 21.08 22.09 13.13
CA GLY A 629 20.17 22.70 12.16
C GLY A 629 19.43 21.69 11.30
N LYS A 630 18.60 22.21 10.40
CA LYS A 630 17.85 21.40 9.43
C LYS A 630 18.71 21.15 8.19
N TYR A 631 18.74 19.89 7.77
CA TYR A 631 19.41 19.41 6.57
C TYR A 631 18.45 18.61 5.72
N THR A 632 18.73 18.50 4.42
CA THR A 632 17.97 17.66 3.48
C THR A 632 18.93 16.75 2.73
N PHE A 633 18.70 15.44 2.79
CA PHE A 633 19.34 14.48 1.89
C PHE A 633 18.55 14.46 0.57
N GLU A 634 19.22 14.77 -0.53
CA GLU A 634 18.66 14.70 -1.88
C GLU A 634 19.26 13.49 -2.59
N ILE A 635 18.45 12.44 -2.73
CA ILE A 635 18.84 11.15 -3.30
C ILE A 635 18.30 11.10 -4.73
N THR A 636 19.18 11.03 -5.73
CA THR A 636 18.79 10.84 -7.13
C THR A 636 19.21 9.45 -7.58
N ALA A 637 18.25 8.64 -8.03
CA ALA A 637 18.49 7.33 -8.64
C ALA A 637 18.22 7.41 -10.15
N MET A 638 19.12 6.82 -10.93
CA MET A 638 19.04 6.76 -12.39
C MET A 638 19.22 5.32 -12.88
N ASP A 639 18.29 4.81 -13.68
CA ASP A 639 18.40 3.47 -14.28
C ASP A 639 19.36 3.45 -15.50
N ALA A 640 19.42 2.30 -16.17
CA ALA A 640 20.20 2.12 -17.40
C ALA A 640 19.59 2.85 -18.61
N SER A 641 18.29 3.13 -18.57
CA SER A 641 17.52 3.86 -19.59
C SER A 641 17.58 5.38 -19.41
N ASN A 642 18.33 5.87 -18.41
CA ASN A 642 18.47 7.26 -17.97
C ASN A 642 17.21 7.90 -17.36
N ASN A 643 16.21 7.10 -16.98
CA ASN A 643 15.09 7.61 -16.20
C ASN A 643 15.57 7.95 -14.78
N LYS A 644 15.16 9.11 -14.25
CA LYS A 644 15.65 9.65 -12.98
C LYS A 644 14.51 9.93 -12.01
N ARG A 645 14.73 9.61 -10.73
CA ARG A 645 13.87 10.05 -9.63
C ARG A 645 14.71 10.66 -8.53
N THR A 646 14.22 11.74 -7.95
CA THR A 646 14.83 12.38 -6.77
C THR A 646 13.89 12.30 -5.57
N ALA A 647 14.40 11.78 -4.45
CA ALA A 647 13.73 11.79 -3.15
C ALA A 647 14.46 12.75 -2.20
N LYS A 648 13.69 13.48 -1.37
CA LYS A 648 14.22 14.40 -0.37
C LYS A 648 13.87 13.91 1.03
N VAL A 649 14.87 13.81 1.89
CA VAL A 649 14.71 13.36 3.29
C VAL A 649 15.16 14.49 4.20
N ALA A 650 14.21 15.11 4.90
CA ALA A 650 14.51 16.13 5.89
C ALA A 650 15.09 15.49 7.15
N TYR A 651 16.12 16.10 7.72
CA TYR A 651 16.75 15.66 8.96
C TYR A 651 17.19 16.86 9.80
N THR A 652 16.84 16.86 11.09
CA THR A 652 17.30 17.90 12.02
C THR A 652 18.48 17.36 12.82
N LEU A 653 19.67 17.90 12.56
CA LEU A 653 20.86 17.60 13.35
C LEU A 653 20.79 18.39 14.66
N ALA A 654 20.65 17.68 15.78
CA ALA A 654 20.65 18.25 17.11
C ALA A 654 21.69 17.52 17.96
N LYS A 655 22.95 17.96 17.88
CA LYS A 655 23.98 17.55 18.83
C LYS A 655 23.67 18.16 20.19
N PRO A 656 23.85 17.43 21.30
CA PRO A 656 23.74 18.04 22.63
C PRO A 656 24.69 19.23 22.72
N LYS A 657 24.14 20.40 23.08
CA LYS A 657 24.95 21.60 23.31
C LYS A 657 25.98 21.25 24.40
N PRO A 658 27.28 21.56 24.24
CA PRO A 658 28.25 21.36 25.30
C PRO A 658 27.73 22.06 26.57
N ALA A 659 27.73 21.35 27.70
CA ALA A 659 27.31 21.93 28.98
C ALA A 659 28.12 23.20 29.24
N VAL A 660 27.47 24.35 29.22
CA VAL A 660 28.10 25.61 29.61
C VAL A 660 28.34 25.51 31.10
N LYS A 661 29.61 25.45 31.52
CA LYS A 661 29.97 25.53 32.95
C LYS A 661 29.35 26.81 33.51
N VAL A 662 28.38 26.67 34.40
CA VAL A 662 27.72 27.79 35.08
C VAL A 662 28.69 28.31 36.14
N VAL A 663 29.43 29.38 35.80
CA VAL A 663 30.36 30.02 36.73
C VAL A 663 29.55 30.83 37.74
N LYS A 664 29.73 30.59 39.04
CA LYS A 664 29.03 31.33 40.11
C LYS A 664 30.00 32.22 40.87
N GLY A 665 29.56 33.41 41.29
CA GLY A 665 30.31 34.33 42.14
C GLY A 665 29.50 34.77 43.35
N THR A 666 30.16 35.00 44.49
CA THR A 666 29.53 35.41 45.75
C THR A 666 29.87 36.86 46.08
N VAL A 667 28.87 37.68 46.37
CA VAL A 667 29.04 39.12 46.66
C VAL A 667 29.66 39.33 48.04
N ILE A 668 30.73 40.12 48.12
CA ILE A 668 31.42 40.41 49.40
C ILE A 668 31.06 41.77 50.01
N ALA A 669 30.57 42.71 49.20
CA ALA A 669 30.16 44.03 49.66
C ALA A 669 28.78 44.00 50.34
N THR A 670 28.57 44.86 51.35
CA THR A 670 27.28 45.00 52.05
C THR A 670 26.12 45.27 51.08
N THR A 671 26.37 46.19 50.14
CA THR A 671 25.48 46.49 49.01
C THR A 671 26.33 46.69 47.76
N LEU A 672 26.01 46.01 46.67
CA LEU A 672 26.71 46.10 45.39
C LEU A 672 25.75 46.53 44.28
N ASN A 673 25.99 47.67 43.67
CA ASN A 673 25.16 48.16 42.56
C ASN A 673 25.43 47.36 41.28
N ILE A 674 24.34 46.95 40.63
CA ILE A 674 24.34 46.33 39.31
C ILE A 674 24.17 47.45 38.28
N ARG A 675 25.03 47.49 37.27
CA ARG A 675 25.03 48.55 36.25
C ARG A 675 24.61 48.01 34.88
N SER A 676 24.03 48.87 34.05
CA SER A 676 23.62 48.52 32.68
C SER A 676 24.79 48.29 31.72
N THR A 677 25.94 48.91 31.99
CA THR A 677 27.19 48.77 31.23
C THR A 677 28.37 48.52 32.19
N PRO A 678 29.51 47.93 31.73
CA PRO A 678 30.68 47.65 32.55
C PRO A 678 31.51 48.92 32.84
N SER A 679 30.88 49.92 33.46
CA SER A 679 31.49 51.21 33.78
C SER A 679 30.83 51.81 35.01
N THR A 680 31.59 52.56 35.82
CA THR A 680 31.08 53.29 36.99
C THR A 680 30.12 54.43 36.62
N SER A 681 30.12 54.87 35.37
CA SER A 681 29.14 55.84 34.83
C SER A 681 27.87 55.18 34.29
N GLY A 682 27.81 53.84 34.24
CA GLY A 682 26.62 53.10 33.81
C GLY A 682 25.47 53.25 34.80
N ARG A 683 24.23 53.40 34.28
CA ARG A 683 23.01 53.51 35.09
C ARG A 683 22.88 52.30 36.00
N VAL A 684 22.54 52.54 37.27
CA VAL A 684 22.23 51.47 38.23
C VAL A 684 20.88 50.87 37.88
N VAL A 685 20.86 49.55 37.62
CA VAL A 685 19.67 48.78 37.23
C VAL A 685 19.19 47.84 38.33
N GLY A 686 19.94 47.73 39.43
CA GLY A 686 19.59 46.94 40.60
C GLY A 686 20.72 46.92 41.62
N SER A 687 20.55 46.14 42.69
CA SER A 687 21.58 45.95 43.70
C SER A 687 21.60 44.50 44.22
N LEU A 688 22.75 44.10 44.77
CA LEU A 688 22.97 42.80 45.40
C LEU A 688 23.42 43.00 46.84
N LYS A 689 23.08 42.05 47.71
CA LYS A 689 23.47 42.05 49.12
C LYS A 689 24.70 41.16 49.36
N LYS A 690 25.41 41.39 50.47
CA LYS A 690 26.50 40.53 50.91
C LYS A 690 26.06 39.05 50.97
N ASN A 691 26.95 38.16 50.56
CA ASN A 691 26.76 36.71 50.42
C ASN A 691 25.75 36.27 49.35
N GLN A 692 25.16 37.19 48.58
CA GLN A 692 24.29 36.81 47.47
C GLN A 692 25.11 36.16 46.35
N VAL A 693 24.65 35.01 45.88
CA VAL A 693 25.30 34.26 44.79
C VAL A 693 24.67 34.64 43.46
N VAL A 694 25.51 34.97 42.48
CA VAL A 694 25.10 35.34 41.13
C VAL A 694 25.78 34.48 40.09
N THR A 695 25.09 34.23 38.99
CA THR A 695 25.70 33.54 37.84
C THR A 695 26.52 34.54 37.04
N VAL A 696 27.81 34.25 36.89
CA VAL A 696 28.75 35.01 36.07
C VAL A 696 28.70 34.46 34.65
N LEU A 697 28.30 35.30 33.72
CA LEU A 697 28.16 34.95 32.31
C LEU A 697 29.49 35.15 31.56
N THR A 698 30.12 36.31 31.75
CA THR A 698 31.42 36.66 31.14
C THR A 698 32.19 37.67 32.01
N LYS A 699 33.51 37.76 31.82
CA LYS A 699 34.36 38.81 32.40
C LYS A 699 34.84 39.74 31.28
N SER A 700 34.73 41.05 31.49
CA SER A 700 35.23 42.08 30.60
C SER A 700 36.08 43.05 31.39
N SER A 701 37.40 42.91 31.30
CA SER A 701 38.36 43.66 32.12
C SER A 701 38.04 43.50 33.63
N SER A 702 37.85 44.60 34.35
CA SER A 702 37.51 44.63 35.78
C SER A 702 36.01 44.45 36.08
N TRP A 703 35.20 44.01 35.13
CA TRP A 703 33.74 43.82 35.33
C TRP A 703 33.28 42.40 34.98
N TYR A 704 32.37 41.87 35.79
CA TYR A 704 31.62 40.66 35.48
C TYR A 704 30.24 41.02 34.93
N LYS A 705 29.88 40.41 33.80
CA LYS A 705 28.50 40.34 33.34
C LYS A 705 27.81 39.22 34.09
N ILE A 706 26.74 39.56 34.81
CA ILE A 706 26.03 38.63 35.68
C ILE A 706 24.56 38.54 35.31
N GLN A 707 23.96 37.40 35.63
CA GLN A 707 22.51 37.24 35.64
C GLN A 707 22.00 37.40 37.08
N TYR A 708 21.00 38.27 37.26
CA TYR A 708 20.31 38.49 38.53
C TYR A 708 18.80 38.32 38.31
N GLY A 709 18.20 37.30 38.92
CA GLY A 709 16.82 36.91 38.60
C GLY A 709 16.63 36.62 37.11
N LYS A 710 15.70 37.35 36.47
CA LYS A 710 15.46 37.30 35.00
C LYS A 710 16.25 38.36 34.20
N GLY A 711 16.98 39.25 34.86
CA GLY A 711 17.70 40.37 34.25
C GLY A 711 19.21 40.11 34.09
N ILE A 712 19.87 40.95 33.26
CA ILE A 712 21.32 40.93 33.03
C ILE A 712 21.90 42.29 33.38
N GLY A 713 23.07 42.31 34.01
CA GLY A 713 23.79 43.54 34.33
C GLY A 713 25.27 43.29 34.64
N TYR A 714 25.98 44.34 35.04
CA TYR A 714 27.41 44.31 35.28
C TYR A 714 27.75 44.72 36.72
N VAL A 715 28.69 44.00 37.33
CA VAL A 715 29.25 44.32 38.64
C VAL A 715 30.78 44.30 38.58
N HIS A 716 31.43 45.13 39.39
CA HIS A 716 32.90 45.20 39.38
C HIS A 716 33.51 43.96 40.04
N ALA A 717 34.56 43.42 39.43
CA ALA A 717 35.11 42.10 39.74
C ALA A 717 35.61 41.96 41.19
N ASN A 718 36.15 43.05 41.76
CA ASN A 718 36.64 43.07 43.15
C ASN A 718 35.56 42.79 44.19
N TYR A 719 34.28 42.85 43.83
CA TYR A 719 33.17 42.62 44.76
C TYR A 719 32.54 41.23 44.65
N LEU A 720 33.10 40.34 43.81
CA LEU A 720 32.73 38.93 43.77
C LEU A 720 33.92 38.06 44.18
N THR A 721 33.69 37.11 45.08
CA THR A 721 34.63 36.05 45.46
C THR A 721 34.12 34.67 45.01
N ASN A 722 34.98 33.66 45.08
CA ASN A 722 34.67 32.26 44.72
C ASN A 722 34.12 32.10 43.29
N VAL A 723 34.58 32.93 42.35
CA VAL A 723 34.17 32.87 40.94
C VAL A 723 34.75 31.60 40.29
N ARG A 724 33.94 30.54 40.18
CA ARG A 724 34.34 29.22 39.64
C ARG A 724 33.27 28.59 38.79
#